data_AF-A0A5B0NWF3-F1
#
_entry.id   AF-A0A5B0NWF3-F1
#
_cell.length_a   1.000
_cell.length_b   1.000
_cell.length_c   1.000
_cell.angle_alpha   90.00
_cell.angle_beta   90.00
_cell.angle_gamma   90.00
#
_symmetry.space_group_name_H-M   'P 1'
#
loop_
_entity.id
_entity.type
_entity.pdbx_description
1 polymer ?
#
loop_
_entity_poly.entity_id
_entity_poly.type
_entity_poly.pdbx_seq_one_letter_code
_entity_poly.pdbx_strand_id
1 'polypeptide(L)'
;MFRYGRLDLEEPWKKYMSDRSFTGKGSLDSSTHSEEGTLRQDLYDLCKGGRDGFSRVYEDALGRRRPIHDIQVTSDSVEVAVDFHNLVMAWSASHMFDSFACALALSRSGFKWTTQDDDPLIKKINTWSKSKNLVKFDDFKKAAKRLISKPHQEKPIKFKFRIGKYDEETSHICIIFNFVIASQRLDLSFIQEGSRSMFWRYLNVMANESGIETLMKAFQRLSGYFIRGKQFDNSFEFYELVLELSSSIKKNLQAEEQISSPLNSRQDQRQKRQDTLGETNSSWYKARLLIHYVEEYSQQTRRSGIISKPYVAPRATKAQLERIAFLLCDHLSQKDLLEEEVAHYNLLVLLQDQKFPLSIQAEMQEIMGNKISPPFGNFRQHLLKQAETVGHKEVCDHSMEICGEIRRMLIEMKSKSKDSDFKTVVKKEYSCKVWIKLTELEMLLLHSNEKVPLQDIKEIWDEINMLVFQEFSSMSFNNAHHLLQLLEQGHRFYQNLPLLHHIYYCMTKTYGIEKKSILDNLQENLNGLKGIMSQKELKILLNINDLTKDMSNQVSYPTWANTLLPIFSSLPPMTAKVLEDIFYDCSYPILVQKVYESKKELKMNDFQEIVKHKFISDDVIHKANSLSEAQAIGIIEDEKKLMISMLRDGHVTDFLNSKVGKLIKKVLK
;
A
#
# COMPACT_ATOMS: atom_id res chain seq x y z
N MET A 1 -13.71 -1.16 -7.91
CA MET A 1 -14.99 -0.73 -7.27
C MET A 1 -15.54 0.45 -8.07
N PHE A 2 -16.84 0.50 -8.38
CA PHE A 2 -17.44 1.72 -8.97
C PHE A 2 -17.34 2.82 -7.90
N ARG A 3 -16.50 3.83 -8.11
CA ARG A 3 -16.24 4.87 -7.10
C ARG A 3 -17.28 5.98 -7.20
N TYR A 4 -17.45 6.78 -6.14
CA TYR A 4 -18.45 7.85 -6.11
C TYR A 4 -18.14 8.96 -7.13
N GLY A 5 -16.85 9.25 -7.39
CA GLY A 5 -16.43 10.22 -8.41
C GLY A 5 -16.85 11.66 -8.09
N ARG A 6 -16.53 12.60 -8.98
CA ARG A 6 -16.98 14.01 -8.86
C ARG A 6 -18.48 14.07 -9.17
N LEU A 7 -19.27 14.75 -8.35
CA LEU A 7 -20.70 14.98 -8.60
C LEU A 7 -20.87 16.26 -9.44
N ASP A 8 -21.74 16.24 -10.45
CA ASP A 8 -22.25 17.47 -11.06
C ASP A 8 -23.19 18.14 -10.05
N LEU A 9 -22.63 19.06 -9.25
CA LEU A 9 -23.23 19.51 -8.00
C LEU A 9 -24.32 20.55 -8.17
N GLU A 10 -24.26 21.39 -9.22
CA GLU A 10 -25.06 22.61 -9.29
C GLU A 10 -26.58 22.33 -9.29
N GLU A 11 -27.05 21.44 -10.17
CA GLU A 11 -28.47 21.09 -10.27
C GLU A 11 -28.99 20.30 -9.04
N PRO A 12 -28.30 19.25 -8.54
CA PRO A 12 -28.70 18.55 -7.33
C PRO A 12 -28.65 19.45 -6.09
N TRP A 13 -27.64 20.31 -5.97
CA TRP A 13 -27.54 21.24 -4.86
C TRP A 13 -28.74 22.19 -4.87
N LYS A 14 -29.03 22.80 -6.02
CA LYS A 14 -30.22 23.64 -6.16
C LYS A 14 -31.48 22.86 -5.81
N LYS A 15 -31.67 21.64 -6.33
CA LYS A 15 -32.86 20.81 -6.10
C LYS A 15 -33.06 20.40 -4.63
N TYR A 16 -32.01 20.01 -3.92
CA TYR A 16 -32.12 19.41 -2.57
C TYR A 16 -31.73 20.37 -1.43
N MET A 17 -30.94 21.40 -1.71
CA MET A 17 -30.41 22.35 -0.72
C MET A 17 -30.93 23.78 -0.93
N SER A 18 -31.66 24.10 -2.01
CA SER A 18 -32.15 25.47 -2.27
C SER A 18 -33.65 25.53 -2.61
N ASP A 19 -34.08 24.89 -3.69
CA ASP A 19 -35.42 25.02 -4.27
C ASP A 19 -36.48 24.13 -3.59
N ARG A 20 -36.07 23.02 -2.96
CA ARG A 20 -36.96 22.09 -2.25
C ARG A 20 -36.38 21.69 -0.89
N SER A 21 -36.04 22.67 -0.05
CA SER A 21 -35.81 22.36 1.37
C SER A 21 -37.08 21.72 1.94
N PHE A 22 -36.94 20.56 2.57
CA PHE A 22 -38.08 19.74 3.00
C PHE A 22 -38.91 20.42 4.11
N THR A 23 -38.32 21.44 4.69
CA THR A 23 -38.69 22.23 5.87
C THR A 23 -39.43 23.53 5.54
N GLY A 24 -39.49 23.92 4.26
CA GLY A 24 -40.44 24.92 3.78
C GLY A 24 -40.22 26.33 4.31
N LYS A 25 -39.41 27.12 3.59
CA LYS A 25 -39.72 28.49 3.19
C LYS A 25 -38.78 28.86 2.04
N GLY A 26 -39.32 28.77 0.83
CA GLY A 26 -38.71 29.41 -0.33
C GLY A 26 -38.66 30.90 -0.07
N SER A 27 -37.46 31.43 0.17
CA SER A 27 -37.23 32.85 0.24
C SER A 27 -35.74 33.10 0.04
N LEU A 28 -35.36 33.36 -1.22
CA LEU A 28 -34.15 34.13 -1.49
C LEU A 28 -34.24 35.58 -0.91
N ASP A 29 -35.41 35.99 -0.41
CA ASP A 29 -35.70 37.35 0.04
C ASP A 29 -36.21 37.40 1.50
N SER A 30 -35.33 37.14 2.47
CA SER A 30 -35.42 37.77 3.81
C SER A 30 -34.27 37.29 4.69
N SER A 31 -33.24 38.12 4.81
CA SER A 31 -32.34 38.20 5.98
C SER A 31 -32.10 36.88 6.75
N THR A 32 -31.66 35.83 6.04
CA THR A 32 -31.43 34.51 6.62
C THR A 32 -30.29 34.60 7.62
N HIS A 33 -30.46 33.99 8.79
CA HIS A 33 -29.48 33.96 9.88
C HIS A 33 -28.08 33.60 9.34
N SER A 34 -27.05 34.37 9.73
CA SER A 34 -25.69 34.25 9.16
C SER A 34 -25.08 32.85 9.27
N GLU A 35 -25.55 32.04 10.22
CA GLU A 35 -25.08 30.67 10.45
C GLU A 35 -25.60 29.65 9.42
N GLU A 36 -26.86 29.76 8.96
CA GLU A 36 -27.42 28.83 7.96
C GLU A 36 -26.72 28.98 6.60
N GLY A 37 -26.54 30.23 6.16
CA GLY A 37 -25.83 30.55 4.92
C GLY A 37 -24.37 30.09 4.97
N THR A 38 -23.70 30.26 6.12
CA THR A 38 -22.32 29.81 6.32
C THR A 38 -22.23 28.28 6.30
N LEU A 39 -23.12 27.57 7.00
CA LEU A 39 -23.12 26.10 7.02
C LEU A 39 -23.45 25.50 5.63
N ARG A 40 -24.42 26.07 4.90
CA ARG A 40 -24.70 25.64 3.52
C ARG A 40 -23.49 25.88 2.62
N GLN A 41 -22.80 27.01 2.76
CA GLN A 41 -21.59 27.31 1.98
C GLN A 41 -20.43 26.35 2.31
N ASP A 42 -20.19 26.07 3.60
CA ASP A 42 -19.16 25.12 4.04
C ASP A 42 -19.42 23.70 3.48
N LEU A 43 -20.68 23.24 3.53
CA LEU A 43 -21.09 21.97 2.95
C LEU A 43 -20.98 21.96 1.42
N TYR A 44 -21.33 23.07 0.75
CA TYR A 44 -21.17 23.21 -0.69
C TYR A 44 -19.70 23.13 -1.10
N ASP A 45 -18.81 23.85 -0.40
CA ASP A 45 -17.37 23.85 -0.67
C ASP A 45 -16.73 22.49 -0.34
N LEU A 46 -17.23 21.78 0.68
CA LEU A 46 -16.85 20.41 0.97
C LEU A 46 -17.21 19.47 -0.20
N CYS A 47 -18.40 19.63 -0.79
CA CYS A 47 -18.87 18.84 -1.93
C CYS A 47 -18.18 19.21 -3.25
N LYS A 48 -17.91 20.51 -3.47
CA LYS A 48 -17.31 21.06 -4.69
C LYS A 48 -15.79 20.83 -4.75
N GLY A 49 -15.11 20.82 -3.61
CA GLY A 49 -13.66 20.75 -3.50
C GLY A 49 -13.01 19.36 -3.60
N GLY A 50 -13.80 18.27 -3.71
CA GLY A 50 -13.31 16.89 -3.59
C GLY A 50 -13.02 16.19 -4.93
N ARG A 51 -11.80 15.64 -5.09
CA ARG A 51 -11.42 14.71 -6.19
C ARG A 51 -12.31 13.46 -6.26
N ASP A 52 -12.82 13.00 -5.12
CA ASP A 52 -13.64 11.80 -4.98
C ASP A 52 -15.10 12.11 -4.57
N GLY A 53 -15.54 13.37 -4.72
CA GLY A 53 -16.86 13.82 -4.28
C GLY A 53 -17.19 13.44 -2.83
N PHE A 54 -18.41 12.97 -2.58
CA PHE A 54 -18.91 12.52 -1.27
C PHE A 54 -18.19 11.30 -0.65
N SER A 55 -17.32 10.59 -1.37
CA SER A 55 -16.68 9.39 -0.78
C SER A 55 -15.72 9.72 0.37
N ARG A 56 -15.09 10.91 0.36
CA ARG A 56 -14.33 11.42 1.50
C ARG A 56 -15.22 11.76 2.69
N VAL A 57 -16.45 12.22 2.46
CA VAL A 57 -17.40 12.52 3.55
C VAL A 57 -17.81 11.23 4.30
N TYR A 58 -17.80 10.06 3.65
CA TYR A 58 -18.09 8.78 4.30
C TYR A 58 -16.84 8.06 4.86
N GLU A 59 -15.66 8.20 4.22
CA GLU A 59 -14.43 7.51 4.65
C GLU A 59 -13.53 8.37 5.56
N ASP A 60 -13.43 9.70 5.34
CA ASP A 60 -12.61 10.63 6.13
C ASP A 60 -13.35 11.26 7.32
N ALA A 61 -14.68 11.13 7.42
CA ALA A 61 -15.43 11.57 8.62
C ALA A 61 -14.98 10.88 9.92
N LEU A 62 -14.12 9.86 9.83
CA LEU A 62 -13.49 9.20 10.96
C LEU A 62 -11.99 9.52 11.14
N GLY A 63 -11.33 10.28 10.24
CA GLY A 63 -9.86 10.35 10.21
C GLY A 63 -9.21 11.74 10.11
N ARG A 64 -9.79 12.70 9.38
CA ARG A 64 -9.22 14.06 9.28
C ARG A 64 -10.33 15.10 9.30
N ARG A 65 -10.60 15.63 10.51
CA ARG A 65 -11.45 16.79 10.72
C ARG A 65 -10.88 17.96 9.92
N ARG A 66 -11.47 18.30 8.77
CA ARG A 66 -11.66 19.74 8.51
C ARG A 66 -12.70 20.14 9.56
N PRO A 67 -12.38 21.01 10.52
CA PRO A 67 -13.39 21.47 11.44
C PRO A 67 -14.39 22.24 10.59
N ILE A 68 -15.53 21.62 10.27
CA ILE A 68 -16.75 22.40 10.25
C ILE A 68 -16.76 23.01 11.65
N HIS A 69 -16.76 24.35 11.73
CA HIS A 69 -16.69 25.09 12.98
C HIS A 69 -17.64 24.48 14.03
N ASP A 70 -17.41 24.70 15.34
CA ASP A 70 -18.33 24.22 16.38
C ASP A 70 -19.77 24.66 16.06
N ILE A 71 -20.56 23.73 15.51
CA ILE A 71 -21.92 24.02 15.03
C ILE A 71 -22.80 24.09 16.26
N GLN A 72 -23.38 25.27 16.53
CA GLN A 72 -24.43 25.35 17.54
C GLN A 72 -25.66 24.60 17.05
N VAL A 73 -26.19 23.70 17.86
CA VAL A 73 -27.39 22.92 17.53
C VAL A 73 -28.61 23.83 17.65
N THR A 74 -28.95 24.48 16.53
CA THR A 74 -30.13 25.34 16.35
C THR A 74 -31.15 24.67 15.42
N SER A 75 -32.38 25.17 15.39
CA SER A 75 -33.40 24.70 14.44
C SER A 75 -32.91 24.76 12.99
N ASP A 76 -32.24 25.85 12.62
CA ASP A 76 -31.73 26.09 11.27
C ASP A 76 -30.58 25.11 10.93
N SER A 77 -29.69 24.82 11.89
CA SER A 77 -28.62 23.84 11.69
C SER A 77 -29.15 22.42 11.47
N VAL A 78 -30.24 22.06 12.16
CA VAL A 78 -30.91 20.76 12.02
C VAL A 78 -31.62 20.67 10.66
N GLU A 79 -32.25 21.75 10.21
CA GLU A 79 -32.87 21.86 8.88
C GLU A 79 -31.84 21.64 7.76
N VAL A 80 -30.71 22.35 7.79
CA VAL A 80 -29.62 22.16 6.82
C VAL A 80 -29.08 20.72 6.86
N ALA A 81 -28.96 20.12 8.05
CA ALA A 81 -28.50 18.75 8.19
C ALA A 81 -29.49 17.73 7.58
N VAL A 82 -30.79 17.94 7.72
CA VAL A 82 -31.84 17.09 7.11
C VAL A 82 -31.82 17.21 5.58
N ASP A 83 -31.75 18.43 5.05
CA ASP A 83 -31.62 18.68 3.61
C ASP A 83 -30.37 18.01 3.04
N PHE A 84 -29.23 18.17 3.73
CA PHE A 84 -27.96 17.58 3.34
C PHE A 84 -28.01 16.05 3.40
N HIS A 85 -28.64 15.47 4.43
CA HIS A 85 -28.86 14.04 4.52
C HIS A 85 -29.70 13.50 3.36
N ASN A 86 -30.72 14.24 2.93
CA ASN A 86 -31.54 13.88 1.77
C ASN A 86 -30.73 13.91 0.47
N LEU A 87 -29.88 14.93 0.28
CA LEU A 87 -28.94 14.99 -0.85
C LEU A 87 -28.00 13.76 -0.84
N VAL A 88 -27.45 13.40 0.32
CA VAL A 88 -26.59 12.22 0.49
C VAL A 88 -27.33 10.92 0.15
N MET A 89 -28.55 10.73 0.65
CA MET A 89 -29.36 9.56 0.34
C MET A 89 -29.67 9.46 -1.16
N ALA A 90 -30.06 10.57 -1.76
CA ALA A 90 -30.40 10.62 -3.18
C ALA A 90 -29.15 10.36 -4.06
N TRP A 91 -27.99 10.87 -3.65
CA TRP A 91 -26.71 10.57 -4.28
C TRP A 91 -26.32 9.10 -4.17
N SER A 92 -26.45 8.50 -2.98
CA SER A 92 -26.20 7.07 -2.78
C SER A 92 -27.10 6.22 -3.67
N ALA A 93 -28.37 6.61 -3.80
CA ALA A 93 -29.32 5.93 -4.69
C ALA A 93 -28.91 6.04 -6.17
N SER A 94 -28.57 7.25 -6.64
CA SER A 94 -28.05 7.45 -8.00
C SER A 94 -26.81 6.60 -8.27
N HIS A 95 -25.89 6.51 -7.31
CA HIS A 95 -24.69 5.68 -7.45
C HIS A 95 -25.00 4.18 -7.60
N MET A 96 -25.96 3.67 -6.82
CA MET A 96 -26.44 2.30 -6.98
C MET A 96 -27.06 2.08 -8.37
N PHE A 97 -27.90 2.99 -8.86
CA PHE A 97 -28.50 2.90 -10.20
C PHE A 97 -27.47 2.96 -11.33
N ASP A 98 -26.42 3.76 -11.20
CA ASP A 98 -25.34 3.82 -12.19
C ASP A 98 -24.48 2.54 -12.19
N SER A 99 -24.25 1.95 -11.01
CA SER A 99 -23.58 0.65 -10.93
C SER A 99 -24.41 -0.46 -11.60
N PHE A 100 -25.73 -0.40 -11.46
CA PHE A 100 -26.68 -1.28 -12.13
C PHE A 100 -26.70 -1.06 -13.65
N ALA A 101 -26.76 0.20 -14.09
CA ALA A 101 -26.69 0.58 -15.50
C ALA A 101 -25.42 0.03 -16.17
N CYS A 102 -24.27 0.24 -15.53
CA CYS A 102 -22.99 -0.28 -15.99
C CYS A 102 -23.00 -1.82 -16.04
N ALA A 103 -23.47 -2.49 -14.97
CA ALA A 103 -23.53 -3.95 -14.92
C ALA A 103 -24.41 -4.55 -16.02
N LEU A 104 -25.56 -3.93 -16.29
CA LEU A 104 -26.45 -4.33 -17.37
C LEU A 104 -25.80 -4.15 -18.75
N ALA A 105 -25.19 -2.99 -18.99
CA ALA A 105 -24.51 -2.70 -20.26
C ALA A 105 -23.41 -3.73 -20.54
N LEU A 106 -22.53 -3.98 -19.57
CA LEU A 106 -21.42 -4.93 -19.72
C LEU A 106 -21.92 -6.37 -19.93
N SER A 107 -22.96 -6.77 -19.19
CA SER A 107 -23.57 -8.11 -19.37
C SER A 107 -24.11 -8.30 -20.78
N ARG A 108 -24.72 -7.27 -21.37
CA ARG A 108 -25.22 -7.31 -22.76
C ARG A 108 -24.10 -7.26 -23.80
N SER A 109 -22.96 -6.65 -23.47
CA SER A 109 -21.75 -6.71 -24.30
C SER A 109 -20.98 -8.03 -24.21
N GLY A 110 -21.46 -8.98 -23.40
CA GLY A 110 -20.92 -10.33 -23.29
C GLY A 110 -20.12 -10.62 -22.03
N PHE A 111 -20.18 -9.79 -21.00
CA PHE A 111 -19.54 -10.08 -19.72
C PHE A 111 -20.16 -11.32 -19.06
N LYS A 112 -19.32 -12.30 -18.73
CA LYS A 112 -19.70 -13.49 -17.97
C LYS A 112 -19.32 -13.29 -16.51
N TRP A 113 -20.30 -13.26 -15.62
CA TRP A 113 -20.08 -13.11 -14.18
C TRP A 113 -19.52 -14.43 -13.62
N THR A 114 -18.32 -14.40 -13.02
CA THR A 114 -17.54 -15.62 -12.73
C THR A 114 -17.64 -16.17 -11.30
N THR A 115 -18.25 -15.43 -10.35
CA THR A 115 -18.23 -15.81 -8.91
C THR A 115 -19.47 -15.38 -8.10
N GLN A 116 -20.67 -15.30 -8.70
CA GLN A 116 -21.87 -14.89 -7.96
C GLN A 116 -23.14 -15.65 -8.36
N ASP A 117 -23.07 -16.99 -8.36
CA ASP A 117 -24.29 -17.81 -8.35
C ASP A 117 -25.11 -17.67 -7.05
N ASP A 118 -24.77 -16.78 -6.13
CA ASP A 118 -25.58 -16.47 -4.94
C ASP A 118 -26.07 -15.02 -4.84
N ASP A 119 -25.60 -14.09 -5.71
CA ASP A 119 -26.10 -12.71 -5.70
C ASP A 119 -27.41 -12.63 -6.50
N PRO A 120 -28.57 -12.40 -5.84
CA PRO A 120 -29.87 -12.40 -6.52
C PRO A 120 -29.98 -11.27 -7.55
N LEU A 121 -29.24 -10.17 -7.39
CA LEU A 121 -29.24 -9.03 -8.30
C LEU A 121 -28.50 -9.41 -9.59
N ILE A 122 -27.32 -10.01 -9.49
CA ILE A 122 -26.53 -10.44 -10.65
C ILE A 122 -27.23 -11.53 -11.46
N LYS A 123 -27.85 -12.51 -10.80
CA LYS A 123 -28.69 -13.52 -11.49
C LYS A 123 -29.77 -12.87 -12.33
N LYS A 124 -30.49 -11.90 -11.77
CA LYS A 124 -31.57 -11.21 -12.48
C LYS A 124 -31.05 -10.31 -13.61
N ILE A 125 -29.91 -9.63 -13.41
CA ILE A 125 -29.22 -8.87 -14.48
C ILE A 125 -28.85 -9.81 -15.64
N ASN A 126 -28.31 -10.99 -15.34
CA ASN A 126 -27.98 -12.00 -16.35
C ASN A 126 -29.19 -12.56 -17.09
N THR A 127 -30.32 -12.75 -16.41
CA THR A 127 -31.57 -13.14 -17.09
C THR A 127 -32.02 -12.04 -18.03
N TRP A 128 -31.96 -10.79 -17.58
CA TRP A 128 -32.46 -9.65 -18.34
C TRP A 128 -31.54 -9.25 -19.51
N SER A 129 -30.22 -9.44 -19.35
CA SER A 129 -29.24 -9.19 -20.42
C SER A 129 -29.42 -10.12 -21.63
N LYS A 130 -29.99 -11.31 -21.45
CA LYS A 130 -30.29 -12.28 -22.52
C LYS A 130 -31.46 -11.88 -23.43
N SER A 131 -32.24 -10.86 -23.06
CA SER A 131 -33.30 -10.32 -23.93
C SER A 131 -32.71 -9.74 -25.22
N LYS A 132 -33.21 -10.18 -26.38
CA LYS A 132 -32.76 -9.68 -27.69
C LYS A 132 -33.13 -8.21 -27.95
N ASN A 133 -34.14 -7.68 -27.26
CA ASN A 133 -34.61 -6.30 -27.47
C ASN A 133 -33.71 -5.29 -26.74
N LEU A 134 -33.51 -4.12 -27.35
CA LEU A 134 -32.95 -2.96 -26.66
C LEU A 134 -33.87 -2.58 -25.49
N VAL A 135 -33.27 -2.27 -24.35
CA VAL A 135 -34.01 -1.88 -23.16
C VAL A 135 -34.53 -0.46 -23.37
N LYS A 136 -35.86 -0.27 -23.35
CA LYS A 136 -36.46 1.07 -23.35
C LYS A 136 -36.37 1.68 -21.95
N PHE A 137 -36.40 3.01 -21.86
CA PHE A 137 -36.35 3.74 -20.59
C PHE A 137 -37.36 3.22 -19.55
N ASP A 138 -38.62 2.99 -19.96
CA ASP A 138 -39.65 2.49 -19.04
C ASP A 138 -39.37 1.08 -18.52
N ASP A 139 -38.81 0.22 -19.36
CA ASP A 139 -38.42 -1.14 -18.97
C ASP A 139 -37.23 -1.10 -18.01
N PHE A 140 -36.28 -0.19 -18.26
CA PHE A 140 -35.16 0.06 -17.35
C PHE A 140 -35.64 0.54 -15.98
N LYS A 141 -36.53 1.54 -15.96
CA LYS A 141 -37.06 2.10 -14.73
C LYS A 141 -37.88 1.08 -13.94
N LYS A 142 -38.69 0.26 -14.62
CA LYS A 142 -39.45 -0.84 -13.99
C LYS A 142 -38.53 -1.91 -13.42
N ALA A 143 -37.50 -2.31 -14.17
CA ALA A 143 -36.52 -3.28 -13.72
C ALA A 143 -35.73 -2.76 -12.52
N ALA A 144 -35.18 -1.55 -12.59
CA ALA A 144 -34.44 -0.91 -11.49
C ALA A 144 -35.28 -0.85 -10.21
N LYS A 145 -36.54 -0.40 -10.29
CA LYS A 145 -37.47 -0.36 -9.13
C LYS A 145 -37.80 -1.74 -8.56
N ARG A 146 -37.91 -2.76 -9.42
CA ARG A 146 -38.19 -4.14 -8.98
C ARG A 146 -36.98 -4.82 -8.34
N LEU A 147 -35.79 -4.49 -8.82
CA LEU A 147 -34.55 -5.16 -8.46
C LEU A 147 -33.84 -4.51 -7.26
N ILE A 148 -33.98 -3.19 -7.13
CA ILE A 148 -33.30 -2.37 -6.12
C ILE A 148 -34.38 -1.75 -5.25
N SER A 149 -34.58 -2.32 -4.07
CA SER A 149 -35.72 -1.98 -3.20
C SER A 149 -35.43 -0.76 -2.33
N LYS A 150 -34.19 -0.62 -1.88
CA LYS A 150 -33.71 0.50 -1.05
C LYS A 150 -32.37 1.01 -1.58
N PRO A 151 -32.38 1.75 -2.71
CA PRO A 151 -31.16 2.08 -3.45
C PRO A 151 -30.12 2.87 -2.63
N HIS A 152 -30.55 3.66 -1.64
CA HIS A 152 -29.67 4.42 -0.75
C HIS A 152 -29.04 3.57 0.39
N GLN A 153 -29.54 2.36 0.63
CA GLN A 153 -29.03 1.43 1.66
C GLN A 153 -28.24 0.26 1.03
N GLU A 154 -28.45 0.01 -0.26
CA GLU A 154 -27.78 -1.05 -0.99
C GLU A 154 -26.35 -0.65 -1.38
N LYS A 155 -25.43 -1.63 -1.34
CA LYS A 155 -24.05 -1.39 -1.76
C LYS A 155 -23.96 -1.47 -3.29
N PRO A 156 -23.25 -0.53 -3.95
CA PRO A 156 -23.03 -0.56 -5.39
C PRO A 156 -22.43 -1.89 -5.86
N ILE A 157 -22.79 -2.31 -7.08
CA ILE A 157 -22.33 -3.57 -7.65
C ILE A 157 -20.79 -3.58 -7.72
N LYS A 158 -20.19 -4.60 -7.11
CA LYS A 158 -18.74 -4.81 -7.14
C LYS A 158 -18.35 -5.69 -8.31
N PHE A 159 -17.70 -5.09 -9.29
CA PHE A 159 -17.08 -5.81 -10.39
C PHE A 159 -15.81 -6.53 -9.93
N LYS A 160 -15.83 -7.86 -9.96
CA LYS A 160 -14.63 -8.70 -9.76
C LYS A 160 -14.16 -9.20 -11.12
N PHE A 161 -13.08 -8.62 -11.62
CA PHE A 161 -12.40 -9.13 -12.81
C PHE A 161 -11.41 -10.22 -12.34
N ARG A 162 -11.41 -11.38 -13.00
CA ARG A 162 -10.32 -12.34 -12.84
C ARG A 162 -9.13 -11.75 -13.59
N ILE A 163 -8.16 -11.14 -12.91
CA ILE A 163 -6.85 -10.93 -13.51
C ILE A 163 -6.03 -12.16 -13.20
N GLY A 164 -6.17 -13.12 -14.12
CA GLY A 164 -5.22 -14.18 -14.35
C GLY A 164 -5.09 -14.26 -15.87
N LYS A 165 -4.31 -13.33 -16.44
CA LYS A 165 -4.13 -13.10 -17.89
C LYS A 165 -5.40 -12.59 -18.59
N TYR A 166 -5.25 -11.50 -19.32
CA TYR A 166 -6.27 -10.89 -20.17
C TYR A 166 -6.89 -11.95 -21.08
N ASP A 167 -8.05 -12.45 -20.65
CA ASP A 167 -8.95 -13.20 -21.49
C ASP A 167 -9.38 -12.27 -22.63
N GLU A 168 -9.03 -12.64 -23.87
CA GLU A 168 -9.42 -11.93 -25.08
C GLU A 168 -10.94 -11.69 -25.11
N GLU A 169 -11.75 -12.62 -24.55
CA GLU A 169 -13.21 -12.51 -24.47
C GLU A 169 -13.70 -11.36 -23.56
N THR A 170 -12.89 -10.89 -22.60
CA THR A 170 -13.27 -9.85 -21.63
C THR A 170 -12.41 -8.58 -21.68
N SER A 171 -11.45 -8.52 -22.61
CA SER A 171 -10.54 -7.38 -22.81
C SER A 171 -11.27 -6.03 -23.04
N HIS A 172 -12.32 -5.99 -23.87
CA HIS A 172 -13.12 -4.78 -24.12
C HIS A 172 -13.82 -4.28 -22.86
N ILE A 173 -14.21 -5.19 -21.97
CA ILE A 173 -14.93 -4.87 -20.73
C ILE A 173 -13.98 -4.22 -19.72
N CYS A 174 -12.75 -4.71 -19.63
CA CYS A 174 -11.72 -4.08 -18.80
C CYS A 174 -11.38 -2.67 -19.31
N ILE A 175 -11.25 -2.49 -20.63
CA ILE A 175 -10.95 -1.19 -21.25
C ILE A 175 -12.08 -0.18 -20.94
N ILE A 176 -13.34 -0.54 -21.21
CA ILE A 176 -14.46 0.38 -20.98
C ILE A 176 -14.61 0.73 -19.49
N PHE A 177 -14.36 -0.23 -18.60
CA PHE A 177 -14.43 0.00 -17.16
C PHE A 177 -13.34 0.97 -16.70
N ASN A 178 -12.11 0.80 -17.18
CA ASN A 178 -11.00 1.73 -16.91
C ASN A 178 -11.29 3.12 -17.47
N PHE A 179 -11.87 3.22 -18.67
CA PHE A 179 -12.26 4.50 -19.25
C PHE A 179 -13.33 5.22 -18.44
N VAL A 180 -14.33 4.49 -17.93
CA VAL A 180 -15.35 5.06 -17.03
C VAL A 180 -14.69 5.61 -15.75
N ILE A 181 -13.83 4.82 -15.10
CA ILE A 181 -13.14 5.25 -13.87
C ILE A 181 -12.28 6.48 -14.12
N ALA A 182 -11.44 6.45 -15.16
CA ALA A 182 -10.56 7.56 -15.49
C ALA A 182 -11.35 8.82 -15.84
N SER A 183 -12.42 8.71 -16.64
CA SER A 183 -13.27 9.85 -17.03
C SER A 183 -14.00 10.49 -15.83
N GLN A 184 -14.40 9.69 -14.84
CA GLN A 184 -15.04 10.22 -13.62
C GLN A 184 -14.07 11.04 -12.74
N ARG A 185 -12.78 10.69 -12.77
CA ARG A 185 -11.74 11.35 -11.96
C ARG A 185 -11.09 12.52 -12.68
N LEU A 186 -10.93 12.41 -13.99
CA LEU A 186 -10.30 13.42 -14.81
C LEU A 186 -11.13 14.70 -14.83
N ASP A 187 -10.52 15.81 -14.42
CA ASP A 187 -11.16 17.12 -14.44
C ASP A 187 -10.72 17.95 -15.65
N LEU A 188 -11.60 18.01 -16.65
CA LEU A 188 -11.45 18.84 -17.86
C LEU A 188 -12.34 20.10 -17.83
N SER A 189 -12.99 20.40 -16.70
CA SER A 189 -13.91 21.54 -16.59
C SER A 189 -13.21 22.89 -16.78
N PHE A 190 -11.91 22.97 -16.45
CA PHE A 190 -11.08 24.16 -16.65
C PHE A 190 -10.87 24.53 -18.14
N ILE A 191 -11.14 23.60 -19.06
CA ILE A 191 -11.05 23.86 -20.50
C ILE A 191 -12.36 24.51 -20.97
N GLN A 192 -12.26 25.77 -21.40
CA GLN A 192 -13.38 26.53 -21.95
C GLN A 192 -14.03 25.80 -23.12
N GLU A 193 -15.36 25.89 -23.21
CA GLU A 193 -16.17 25.14 -24.18
C GLU A 193 -15.71 25.35 -25.64
N GLY A 194 -15.42 26.59 -26.03
CA GLY A 194 -14.92 26.93 -27.36
C GLY A 194 -13.53 26.36 -27.70
N SER A 195 -12.75 25.97 -26.69
CA SER A 195 -11.37 25.47 -26.85
C SER A 195 -11.27 23.94 -26.73
N ARG A 196 -12.35 23.25 -26.33
CA ARG A 196 -12.37 21.78 -26.19
C ARG A 196 -12.16 21.05 -27.50
N SER A 197 -12.71 21.57 -28.59
CA SER A 197 -12.53 20.99 -29.93
C SER A 197 -11.05 20.94 -30.32
N MET A 198 -10.30 22.00 -30.00
CA MET A 198 -8.86 22.10 -30.24
C MET A 198 -8.07 21.11 -29.37
N PHE A 199 -8.42 20.99 -28.08
CA PHE A 199 -7.79 20.02 -27.17
C PHE A 199 -7.86 18.60 -27.72
N TRP A 200 -9.08 18.15 -28.04
CA TRP A 200 -9.30 16.80 -28.56
C TRP A 200 -8.79 16.62 -29.99
N ARG A 201 -8.76 17.67 -30.81
CA ARG A 201 -8.16 17.58 -32.16
C ARG A 201 -6.70 17.16 -32.09
N TYR A 202 -5.92 17.76 -31.19
CA TYR A 202 -4.51 17.40 -31.03
C TYR A 202 -4.33 15.95 -30.54
N LEU A 203 -5.13 15.51 -29.57
CA LEU A 203 -5.10 14.13 -29.09
C LEU A 203 -5.52 13.11 -30.16
N ASN A 204 -6.52 13.45 -30.99
CA ASN A 204 -6.96 12.59 -32.09
C ASN A 204 -5.89 12.45 -33.18
N VAL A 205 -5.13 13.51 -33.48
CA VAL A 205 -3.98 13.41 -34.41
C VAL A 205 -2.96 12.39 -33.89
N MET A 206 -2.63 12.44 -32.60
CA MET A 206 -1.71 11.46 -31.96
C MET A 206 -2.30 10.05 -31.93
N ALA A 207 -3.60 9.93 -31.69
CA ALA A 207 -4.29 8.65 -31.69
C ALA A 207 -4.27 7.99 -33.07
N ASN A 208 -4.37 8.78 -34.14
CA ASN A 208 -4.29 8.31 -35.51
C ASN A 208 -2.87 7.80 -35.84
N GLU A 209 -1.84 8.54 -35.45
CA GLU A 209 -0.43 8.13 -35.62
C GLU A 209 -0.11 6.81 -34.88
N SER A 210 -0.79 6.56 -33.75
CA SER A 210 -0.60 5.36 -32.91
C SER A 210 -1.61 4.23 -33.17
N GLY A 211 -2.53 4.39 -34.13
CA GLY A 211 -3.55 3.38 -34.45
C GLY A 211 -4.57 3.11 -33.33
N ILE A 212 -4.89 4.10 -32.50
CA ILE A 212 -5.80 4.00 -31.34
C ILE A 212 -7.04 4.91 -31.45
N GLU A 213 -7.41 5.31 -32.66
CA GLU A 213 -8.50 6.28 -32.91
C GLU A 213 -9.84 5.85 -32.30
N THR A 214 -10.24 4.58 -32.47
CA THR A 214 -11.50 4.06 -31.92
C THR A 214 -11.54 4.18 -30.38
N LEU A 215 -10.42 3.88 -29.72
CA LEU A 215 -10.27 4.02 -28.28
C LEU A 215 -10.31 5.49 -27.85
N MET A 216 -9.66 6.39 -28.61
CA MET A 216 -9.65 7.83 -28.34
C MET A 216 -11.06 8.43 -28.42
N LYS A 217 -11.81 8.09 -29.47
CA LYS A 217 -13.20 8.52 -29.63
C LYS A 217 -14.09 8.04 -28.48
N ALA A 218 -13.93 6.78 -28.06
CA ALA A 218 -14.67 6.24 -26.93
C ALA A 218 -14.34 6.97 -25.62
N PHE A 219 -13.06 7.18 -25.34
CA PHE A 219 -12.61 7.89 -24.14
C PHE A 219 -13.03 9.36 -24.14
N GLN A 220 -12.95 10.05 -25.28
CA GLN A 220 -13.42 11.42 -25.47
C GLN A 220 -14.93 11.54 -25.15
N ARG A 221 -15.76 10.61 -25.62
CA ARG A 221 -17.21 10.62 -25.34
C ARG A 221 -17.51 10.42 -23.86
N LEU A 222 -16.83 9.49 -23.19
CA LEU A 222 -16.97 9.30 -21.74
C LEU A 222 -16.48 10.51 -20.95
N SER A 223 -15.33 11.08 -21.32
CA SER A 223 -14.79 12.29 -20.70
C SER A 223 -15.72 13.48 -20.89
N GLY A 224 -16.40 13.57 -22.05
CA GLY A 224 -17.43 14.57 -22.32
C GLY A 224 -18.66 14.40 -21.43
N TYR A 225 -19.15 13.16 -21.26
CA TYR A 225 -20.27 12.85 -20.36
C TYR A 225 -19.97 13.23 -18.91
N PHE A 226 -18.75 12.98 -18.44
CA PHE A 226 -18.31 13.28 -17.06
C PHE A 226 -17.63 14.66 -16.89
N ILE A 227 -17.72 15.56 -17.86
CA ILE A 227 -16.90 16.79 -17.85
C ILE A 227 -17.16 17.69 -16.64
N ARG A 228 -18.43 17.78 -16.21
CA ARG A 228 -18.87 18.50 -14.99
C ARG A 228 -18.94 17.60 -13.75
N GLY A 229 -18.54 16.34 -13.88
CA GLY A 229 -18.80 15.29 -12.91
C GLY A 229 -19.93 14.38 -13.38
N LYS A 230 -20.32 13.47 -12.49
CA LYS A 230 -21.36 12.46 -12.70
C LYS A 230 -22.73 13.11 -12.61
N GLN A 231 -23.46 13.03 -13.71
CA GLN A 231 -24.81 13.56 -13.82
C GLN A 231 -25.77 12.80 -12.90
N PHE A 232 -26.62 13.55 -12.22
CA PHE A 232 -27.57 13.02 -11.25
C PHE A 232 -28.81 12.43 -11.95
N ASP A 233 -29.32 11.30 -11.47
CA ASP A 233 -30.51 10.61 -12.01
C ASP A 233 -30.46 10.23 -13.51
N ASN A 234 -29.27 10.19 -14.13
CA ASN A 234 -29.12 9.93 -15.57
C ASN A 234 -28.63 8.51 -15.93
N SER A 235 -28.96 7.52 -15.10
CA SER A 235 -28.43 6.16 -15.21
C SER A 235 -28.82 5.43 -16.50
N PHE A 236 -29.93 5.81 -17.15
CA PHE A 236 -30.33 5.20 -18.42
C PHE A 236 -29.46 5.68 -19.59
N GLU A 237 -29.20 6.98 -19.70
CA GLU A 237 -28.30 7.53 -20.72
C GLU A 237 -26.88 6.98 -20.51
N PHE A 238 -26.46 6.85 -19.25
CA PHE A 238 -25.20 6.18 -18.92
C PHE A 238 -25.18 4.71 -19.38
N TYR A 239 -26.26 3.96 -19.20
CA TYR A 239 -26.40 2.59 -19.72
C TYR A 239 -26.24 2.54 -21.25
N GLU A 240 -26.93 3.42 -21.98
CA GLU A 240 -26.88 3.47 -23.44
C GLU A 240 -25.47 3.79 -23.93
N LEU A 241 -24.82 4.79 -23.32
CA LEU A 241 -23.45 5.18 -23.62
C LEU A 241 -22.46 4.03 -23.42
N VAL A 242 -22.50 3.36 -22.26
CA VAL A 242 -21.58 2.26 -21.96
C VAL A 242 -21.82 1.08 -22.89
N LEU A 243 -23.09 0.75 -23.19
CA LEU A 243 -23.43 -0.35 -24.10
C LEU A 243 -22.92 -0.11 -25.51
N GLU A 244 -23.13 1.11 -26.04
CA GLU A 244 -22.69 1.51 -27.37
C GLU A 244 -21.16 1.44 -27.48
N LEU A 245 -20.45 2.09 -26.55
CA LEU A 245 -19.00 2.15 -26.57
C LEU A 245 -18.34 0.78 -26.36
N SER A 246 -18.84 -0.01 -25.42
CA SER A 246 -18.37 -1.39 -25.19
C SER A 246 -18.53 -2.25 -26.44
N SER A 247 -19.66 -2.12 -27.17
CA SER A 247 -19.90 -2.84 -28.42
C SER A 247 -18.99 -2.37 -29.56
N SER A 248 -18.70 -1.06 -29.63
CA SER A 248 -17.76 -0.48 -30.60
C SER A 248 -16.33 -0.97 -30.37
N ILE A 249 -15.85 -0.91 -29.12
CA ILE A 249 -14.53 -1.40 -28.73
C ILE A 249 -14.41 -2.89 -29.07
N LYS A 250 -15.41 -3.70 -28.71
CA LYS A 250 -15.43 -5.14 -29.01
C LYS A 250 -15.26 -5.44 -30.51
N LYS A 251 -16.00 -4.73 -31.37
CA LYS A 251 -15.89 -4.88 -32.83
C LYS A 251 -14.49 -4.52 -33.34
N ASN A 252 -13.89 -3.46 -32.80
CA ASN A 252 -12.55 -3.02 -33.18
C ASN A 252 -11.49 -4.05 -32.79
N LEU A 253 -11.56 -4.62 -31.58
CA LEU A 253 -10.65 -5.67 -31.14
C LEU A 253 -10.75 -6.92 -32.02
N GLN A 254 -11.98 -7.34 -32.36
CA GLN A 254 -12.20 -8.47 -33.27
C GLN A 254 -11.66 -8.22 -34.69
N ALA A 255 -11.69 -6.97 -35.16
CA ALA A 255 -11.10 -6.60 -36.45
C ALA A 255 -9.56 -6.62 -36.42
N GLU A 256 -8.94 -6.15 -35.33
CA GLU A 256 -7.48 -6.22 -35.12
C GLU A 256 -6.98 -7.69 -35.06
N GLU A 257 -7.73 -8.59 -34.42
CA GLU A 257 -7.41 -10.03 -34.35
C GLU A 257 -7.43 -10.71 -35.74
N GLN A 258 -8.41 -10.36 -36.59
CA GLN A 258 -8.52 -10.91 -37.94
C GLN A 258 -7.38 -10.45 -38.87
N ILE A 259 -6.86 -9.24 -38.67
CA ILE A 259 -5.74 -8.69 -39.45
C ILE A 259 -4.40 -9.28 -38.99
N SER A 260 -4.26 -9.56 -37.69
CA SER A 260 -3.04 -10.08 -37.06
C SER A 260 -2.82 -11.60 -37.21
N SER A 261 -3.75 -12.33 -37.84
CA SER A 261 -3.70 -13.79 -38.01
C SER A 261 -3.36 -14.26 -39.44
N PRO A 262 -2.09 -14.25 -39.89
CA PRO A 262 -1.62 -15.20 -40.89
C PRO A 262 -1.10 -16.48 -40.22
N LEU A 263 -1.31 -17.61 -40.89
CA LEU A 263 -0.96 -18.97 -40.48
C LEU A 263 0.36 -19.08 -39.69
N ASN A 264 0.31 -19.52 -38.42
CA ASN A 264 1.28 -20.48 -37.87
C ASN A 264 0.81 -21.08 -36.52
N SER A 265 0.99 -22.41 -36.45
CA SER A 265 0.79 -23.37 -35.36
C SER A 265 0.44 -22.85 -33.95
N ARG A 266 -0.75 -23.27 -33.47
CA ARG A 266 -1.28 -23.10 -32.10
C ARG A 266 -0.42 -23.72 -30.96
N GLN A 267 0.75 -24.27 -31.24
CA GLN A 267 1.61 -24.91 -30.23
C GLN A 267 2.84 -24.07 -29.82
N ASP A 268 3.35 -23.16 -30.65
CA ASP A 268 4.52 -22.33 -30.30
C ASP A 268 4.17 -21.06 -29.49
N GLN A 269 2.90 -20.65 -29.47
CA GLN A 269 2.49 -19.41 -28.79
C GLN A 269 2.43 -19.51 -27.26
N ARG A 270 2.49 -20.71 -26.67
CA ARG A 270 2.48 -20.86 -25.20
C ARG A 270 3.84 -20.61 -24.55
N GLN A 271 4.94 -20.70 -25.31
CA GLN A 271 6.30 -20.48 -24.79
C GLN A 271 6.92 -19.13 -25.18
N LYS A 272 6.35 -18.39 -26.15
CA LYS A 272 6.87 -17.08 -26.61
C LYS A 272 6.19 -15.83 -25.99
N ARG A 273 5.27 -15.98 -25.05
CA ARG A 273 4.59 -14.83 -24.38
C ARG A 273 5.39 -14.21 -23.22
N GLN A 274 6.70 -14.49 -23.13
CA GLN A 274 7.63 -13.87 -22.17
C GLN A 274 8.48 -12.74 -22.77
N ASP A 275 8.28 -12.39 -24.05
CA ASP A 275 8.95 -11.23 -24.64
C ASP A 275 8.20 -9.93 -24.32
N THR A 276 8.88 -9.01 -23.64
CA THR A 276 8.49 -7.60 -23.36
C THR A 276 7.96 -6.82 -24.59
N LEU A 277 8.20 -7.31 -25.80
CA LEU A 277 7.74 -6.71 -27.06
C LEU A 277 6.27 -7.03 -27.40
N GLY A 278 5.73 -8.13 -26.89
CA GLY A 278 4.33 -8.53 -27.14
C GLY A 278 3.30 -7.77 -26.31
N GLU A 279 3.68 -7.32 -25.11
CA GLU A 279 2.77 -6.63 -24.18
C GLU A 279 2.49 -5.17 -24.57
N THR A 280 3.46 -4.50 -25.21
CA THR A 280 3.34 -3.10 -25.69
C THR A 280 2.43 -2.94 -26.92
N ASN A 281 2.10 -4.03 -27.61
CA ASN A 281 1.13 -4.04 -28.70
C ASN A 281 -0.27 -4.50 -28.28
N SER A 282 -0.47 -4.86 -27.01
CA SER A 282 -1.78 -5.26 -26.50
C SER A 282 -2.76 -4.08 -26.51
N SER A 283 -4.03 -4.33 -26.83
CA SER A 283 -5.07 -3.30 -26.83
C SER A 283 -5.31 -2.68 -25.46
N TRP A 284 -4.94 -3.41 -24.41
CA TRP A 284 -4.94 -2.91 -23.05
C TRP A 284 -3.85 -1.87 -22.80
N TYR A 285 -2.60 -2.14 -23.23
CA TYR A 285 -1.52 -1.14 -23.14
C TYR A 285 -1.90 0.12 -23.91
N LYS A 286 -2.44 -0.03 -25.13
CA LYS A 286 -2.96 1.07 -25.96
C LYS A 286 -4.01 1.91 -25.20
N ALA A 287 -4.96 1.27 -24.51
CA ALA A 287 -5.97 1.96 -23.72
C ALA A 287 -5.37 2.73 -22.54
N ARG A 288 -4.38 2.19 -21.82
CA ARG A 288 -3.71 2.90 -20.72
C ARG A 288 -2.87 4.06 -21.20
N LEU A 289 -2.10 3.84 -22.27
CA LEU A 289 -1.29 4.87 -22.92
C LEU A 289 -2.13 6.09 -23.26
N LEU A 290 -3.35 5.86 -23.78
CA LEU A 290 -4.31 6.91 -24.05
C LEU A 290 -4.70 7.69 -22.80
N ILE A 291 -5.07 7.01 -21.70
CA ILE A 291 -5.41 7.67 -20.43
C ILE A 291 -4.24 8.55 -19.97
N HIS A 292 -3.00 8.05 -20.01
CA HIS A 292 -1.81 8.82 -19.67
C HIS A 292 -1.61 10.02 -20.59
N TYR A 293 -1.79 9.88 -21.91
CA TYR A 293 -1.69 11.02 -22.83
C TYR A 293 -2.70 12.12 -22.51
N VAL A 294 -3.95 11.76 -22.25
CA VAL A 294 -4.97 12.75 -21.91
C VAL A 294 -4.68 13.42 -20.57
N GLU A 295 -4.26 12.66 -19.56
CA GLU A 295 -3.90 13.21 -18.25
C GLU A 295 -2.67 14.13 -18.30
N GLU A 296 -1.58 13.67 -18.94
CA GLU A 296 -0.35 14.43 -19.11
C GLU A 296 -0.60 15.74 -19.87
N TYR A 297 -1.38 15.66 -20.95
CA TYR A 297 -1.72 16.85 -21.74
C TYR A 297 -2.69 17.79 -21.03
N SER A 298 -3.64 17.25 -20.26
CA SER A 298 -4.50 18.05 -19.37
C SER A 298 -3.69 18.81 -18.33
N GLN A 299 -2.72 18.15 -17.68
CA GLN A 299 -1.82 18.79 -16.72
C GLN A 299 -0.94 19.85 -17.38
N GLN A 300 -0.40 19.59 -18.58
CA GLN A 300 0.37 20.56 -19.35
C GLN A 300 -0.46 21.80 -19.65
N THR A 301 -1.67 21.61 -20.18
CA THR A 301 -2.60 22.70 -20.53
C THR A 301 -2.98 23.52 -19.30
N ARG A 302 -3.21 22.86 -18.15
CA ARG A 302 -3.53 23.53 -16.89
C ARG A 302 -2.37 24.37 -16.37
N ARG A 303 -1.12 23.94 -16.59
CA ARG A 303 0.09 24.68 -16.19
C ARG A 303 0.40 25.84 -17.13
N SER A 304 0.27 25.64 -18.44
CA SER A 304 0.57 26.67 -19.45
C SER A 304 -0.54 27.70 -19.62
N GLY A 305 -1.79 27.34 -19.30
CA GLY A 305 -2.98 28.13 -19.61
C GLY A 305 -3.33 28.18 -21.10
N ILE A 306 -2.58 27.46 -21.95
CA ILE A 306 -2.69 27.50 -23.42
C ILE A 306 -2.79 26.08 -23.98
N ILE A 307 -3.72 25.87 -24.90
CA ILE A 307 -3.85 24.63 -25.67
C ILE A 307 -2.89 24.70 -26.86
N SER A 308 -1.77 23.97 -26.77
CA SER A 308 -0.74 23.89 -27.81
C SER A 308 -0.56 22.47 -28.31
N LYS A 309 0.24 22.26 -29.35
CA LYS A 309 0.61 20.90 -29.77
C LYS A 309 1.16 20.12 -28.55
N PRO A 310 0.66 18.91 -28.24
CA PRO A 310 1.11 18.17 -27.07
C PRO A 310 2.55 17.73 -27.26
N TYR A 311 3.32 17.76 -26.17
CA TYR A 311 4.64 17.16 -26.15
C TYR A 311 4.51 15.74 -25.60
N VAL A 312 4.73 14.74 -26.44
CA VAL A 312 4.74 13.33 -26.01
C VAL A 312 6.11 13.02 -25.45
N ALA A 313 6.21 13.01 -24.12
CA ALA A 313 7.43 12.55 -23.46
C ALA A 313 7.69 11.07 -23.81
N PRO A 314 8.97 10.64 -23.88
CA PRO A 314 9.31 9.21 -23.93
C PRO A 314 8.60 8.45 -22.81
N ARG A 315 8.29 7.17 -23.03
CA ARG A 315 7.71 6.30 -22.00
C ARG A 315 8.78 5.80 -21.02
N ALA A 316 8.35 5.29 -19.88
CA ALA A 316 9.24 4.75 -18.85
C ALA A 316 10.17 3.68 -19.42
N THR A 317 11.45 3.74 -19.06
CA THR A 317 12.43 2.73 -19.51
C THR A 317 12.32 1.45 -18.68
N LYS A 318 12.78 0.32 -19.23
CA LYS A 318 12.84 -0.95 -18.49
C LYS A 318 13.59 -0.82 -17.16
N ALA A 319 14.71 -0.11 -17.15
CA ALA A 319 15.49 0.13 -15.93
C ALA A 319 14.71 0.95 -14.88
N GLN A 320 13.91 1.95 -15.30
CA GLN A 320 13.04 2.69 -14.38
C GLN A 320 11.98 1.78 -13.77
N LEU A 321 11.36 0.91 -14.58
CA LEU A 321 10.31 -0.02 -14.13
C LEU A 321 10.88 -1.06 -13.17
N GLU A 322 12.01 -1.69 -13.49
CA GLU A 322 12.69 -2.64 -12.59
C GLU A 322 13.06 -1.99 -11.26
N ARG A 323 13.52 -0.72 -11.29
CA ARG A 323 13.84 0.02 -10.07
C ARG A 323 12.59 0.38 -9.26
N ILE A 324 11.47 0.73 -9.92
CA ILE A 324 10.17 0.91 -9.25
C ILE A 324 9.73 -0.39 -8.58
N ALA A 325 9.82 -1.53 -9.27
CA ALA A 325 9.50 -2.85 -8.72
C ALA A 325 10.32 -3.18 -7.47
N PHE A 326 11.63 -2.97 -7.54
CA PHE A 326 12.52 -3.11 -6.40
C PHE A 326 12.08 -2.27 -5.20
N LEU A 327 11.84 -0.98 -5.39
CA LEU A 327 11.47 -0.10 -4.28
C LEU A 327 10.07 -0.40 -3.73
N LEU A 328 9.15 -0.91 -4.56
CA LEU A 328 7.83 -1.34 -4.13
C LEU A 328 7.87 -2.56 -3.20
N CYS A 329 8.82 -3.48 -3.39
CA CYS A 329 9.05 -4.58 -2.45
C CYS A 329 9.23 -4.05 -1.01
N ASP A 330 10.03 -2.99 -0.82
CA ASP A 330 10.26 -2.42 0.51
C ASP A 330 9.02 -1.72 1.07
N HIS A 331 8.20 -1.11 0.22
CA HIS A 331 6.95 -0.47 0.65
C HIS A 331 5.89 -1.49 1.04
N LEU A 332 5.83 -2.63 0.35
CA LEU A 332 4.89 -3.71 0.61
C LEU A 332 5.30 -4.57 1.80
N SER A 333 6.61 -4.66 2.10
CA SER A 333 7.16 -5.48 3.19
C SER A 333 6.91 -4.91 4.59
N GLN A 334 6.63 -3.62 4.71
CA GLN A 334 6.28 -3.00 5.99
C GLN A 334 5.02 -3.68 6.53
N LYS A 335 4.93 -3.98 7.83
CA LYS A 335 3.71 -4.56 8.45
C LYS A 335 3.20 -3.76 9.65
N ASP A 336 4.04 -2.92 10.24
CA ASP A 336 3.85 -2.42 11.61
C ASP A 336 4.23 -0.94 11.78
N LEU A 337 3.86 -0.07 10.84
CA LEU A 337 4.14 1.37 10.98
C LEU A 337 3.21 2.01 12.02
N LEU A 338 3.80 2.84 12.89
CA LEU A 338 3.10 3.66 13.89
C LEU A 338 2.46 4.91 13.25
N GLU A 339 1.46 5.50 13.90
CA GLU A 339 0.75 6.67 13.35
C GLU A 339 1.70 7.85 13.07
N GLU A 340 2.67 8.07 13.95
CA GLU A 340 3.69 9.11 13.80
C GLU A 340 4.58 8.83 12.59
N GLU A 341 4.91 7.57 12.32
CA GLU A 341 5.74 7.17 11.17
C GLU A 341 4.97 7.39 9.86
N VAL A 342 3.69 7.04 9.83
CA VAL A 342 2.79 7.30 8.71
C VAL A 342 2.60 8.80 8.48
N ALA A 343 2.62 9.62 9.54
CA ALA A 343 2.56 11.08 9.43
C ALA A 343 3.80 11.67 8.74
N HIS A 344 4.98 11.04 8.92
CA HIS A 344 6.22 11.48 8.28
C HIS A 344 6.36 10.99 6.85
N TYR A 345 5.93 9.75 6.56
CA TYR A 345 5.94 9.21 5.20
C TYR A 345 4.68 8.41 4.90
N ASN A 346 3.91 8.91 3.93
CA ASN A 346 2.79 8.19 3.35
C ASN A 346 2.78 8.40 1.83
N LEU A 347 3.21 7.37 1.09
CA LEU A 347 3.31 7.42 -0.37
C LEU A 347 2.02 7.89 -1.04
N LEU A 348 0.85 7.42 -0.60
CA LEU A 348 -0.43 7.77 -1.20
C LEU A 348 -0.78 9.25 -0.99
N VAL A 349 -0.43 9.81 0.17
CA VAL A 349 -0.60 11.24 0.46
C VAL A 349 0.39 12.07 -0.36
N LEU A 350 1.66 11.66 -0.42
CA LEU A 350 2.69 12.35 -1.20
C LEU A 350 2.37 12.40 -2.70
N LEU A 351 1.86 11.31 -3.27
CA LEU A 351 1.40 11.28 -4.67
C LEU A 351 0.25 12.27 -4.90
N GLN A 352 -0.66 12.40 -3.93
CA GLN A 352 -1.77 13.35 -3.99
C GLN A 352 -1.30 14.80 -3.88
N ASP A 353 -0.36 15.10 -2.99
CA ASP A 353 0.17 16.44 -2.72
C ASP A 353 1.04 16.94 -3.87
N GLN A 354 1.85 16.05 -4.47
CA GLN A 354 2.67 16.36 -5.64
C GLN A 354 1.88 16.34 -6.96
N LYS A 355 0.55 16.15 -6.91
CA LYS A 355 -0.35 16.19 -8.07
C LYS A 355 0.07 15.23 -9.19
N PHE A 356 0.44 14.00 -8.84
CA PHE A 356 0.70 12.95 -9.84
C PHE A 356 -0.52 12.74 -10.76
N PRO A 357 -0.35 12.21 -11.97
CA PRO A 357 -1.45 11.65 -12.76
C PRO A 357 -2.38 10.77 -11.91
N LEU A 358 -3.68 10.87 -12.16
CA LEU A 358 -4.72 10.23 -11.35
C LEU A 358 -4.75 8.72 -11.57
N SER A 359 -4.40 8.27 -12.78
CA SER A 359 -4.12 6.86 -13.04
C SER A 359 -3.02 6.38 -12.08
N ILE A 360 -1.82 6.94 -12.12
CA ILE A 360 -0.70 6.51 -11.25
C ILE A 360 -1.09 6.46 -9.75
N GLN A 361 -1.85 7.44 -9.26
CA GLN A 361 -2.38 7.43 -7.89
C GLN A 361 -3.33 6.24 -7.64
N ALA A 362 -4.23 5.95 -8.58
CA ALA A 362 -5.18 4.85 -8.49
C ALA A 362 -4.49 3.50 -8.49
N GLU A 363 -3.60 3.28 -9.46
CA GLU A 363 -2.75 2.09 -9.59
C GLU A 363 -1.97 1.86 -8.30
N MET A 364 -1.28 2.89 -7.79
CA MET A 364 -0.51 2.76 -6.55
C MET A 364 -1.40 2.43 -5.35
N GLN A 365 -2.58 3.06 -5.25
CA GLN A 365 -3.54 2.77 -4.20
C GLN A 365 -4.05 1.32 -4.27
N GLU A 366 -4.23 0.77 -5.48
CA GLU A 366 -4.66 -0.61 -5.68
C GLU A 366 -3.56 -1.60 -5.30
N ILE A 367 -2.30 -1.32 -5.67
CA ILE A 367 -1.12 -2.13 -5.31
C ILE A 367 -0.89 -2.12 -3.79
N MET A 368 -0.98 -0.94 -3.17
CA MET A 368 -0.72 -0.73 -1.73
C MET A 368 -1.92 -1.08 -0.82
N GLY A 369 -3.11 -1.25 -1.38
CA GLY A 369 -4.38 -1.27 -0.66
C GLY A 369 -4.67 -2.57 0.11
N ASN A 370 -4.82 -2.45 1.43
CA ASN A 370 -5.24 -3.53 2.35
C ASN A 370 -6.74 -3.92 2.27
N LYS A 371 -7.52 -3.35 1.35
CA LYS A 371 -8.96 -3.63 1.18
C LYS A 371 -9.26 -4.00 -0.27
N ILE A 372 -10.00 -5.10 -0.42
CA ILE A 372 -10.52 -5.75 -1.63
C ILE A 372 -10.83 -4.73 -2.75
N SER A 373 -9.81 -4.37 -3.52
CA SER A 373 -9.98 -3.77 -4.84
C SER A 373 -9.50 -4.83 -5.83
N PRO A 374 -10.45 -5.47 -6.55
CA PRO A 374 -10.08 -6.22 -7.74
C PRO A 374 -9.37 -5.24 -8.68
N PRO A 375 -8.20 -5.62 -9.20
CA PRO A 375 -7.90 -7.01 -9.53
C PRO A 375 -6.98 -7.80 -8.60
N PHE A 376 -6.20 -7.14 -7.72
CA PHE A 376 -5.10 -7.79 -7.01
C PHE A 376 -5.46 -8.41 -5.65
N GLY A 377 -6.72 -8.29 -5.22
CA GLY A 377 -7.14 -8.76 -3.90
C GLY A 377 -6.47 -7.97 -2.79
N ASN A 378 -6.07 -8.62 -1.68
CA ASN A 378 -5.14 -8.02 -0.72
C ASN A 378 -3.72 -8.47 -1.11
N PHE A 379 -3.21 -7.87 -2.19
CA PHE A 379 -1.94 -8.23 -2.82
C PHE A 379 -0.79 -8.24 -1.81
N ARG A 380 -0.70 -7.18 -1.00
CA ARG A 380 0.24 -7.09 0.11
C ARG A 380 0.12 -8.30 1.06
N GLN A 381 -1.07 -8.63 1.55
CA GLN A 381 -1.23 -9.82 2.41
C GLN A 381 -0.90 -11.14 1.70
N HIS A 382 -1.15 -11.25 0.40
CA HIS A 382 -0.80 -12.44 -0.38
C HIS A 382 0.73 -12.63 -0.41
N LEU A 383 1.46 -11.59 -0.81
CA LEU A 383 2.93 -11.59 -0.85
C LEU A 383 3.53 -11.84 0.53
N LEU A 384 2.99 -11.18 1.56
CA LEU A 384 3.47 -11.32 2.92
C LEU A 384 3.27 -12.72 3.48
N LYS A 385 2.17 -13.41 3.12
CA LYS A 385 1.95 -14.82 3.47
C LYS A 385 2.89 -15.75 2.74
N GLN A 386 3.16 -15.51 1.45
CA GLN A 386 4.14 -16.27 0.69
C GLN A 386 5.55 -16.13 1.30
N ALA A 387 5.95 -14.91 1.67
CA ALA A 387 7.23 -14.67 2.33
C ALA A 387 7.32 -15.37 3.71
N GLU A 388 6.24 -15.33 4.50
CA GLU A 388 6.18 -16.05 5.80
C GLU A 388 6.33 -17.57 5.65
N THR A 389 5.77 -18.16 4.58
CA THR A 389 5.88 -19.61 4.34
C THR A 389 7.29 -20.06 3.96
N VAL A 390 8.09 -19.18 3.34
CA VAL A 390 9.47 -19.48 2.92
C VAL A 390 10.47 -19.31 4.07
N GLY A 391 10.22 -18.38 5.01
CA GLY A 391 11.24 -17.95 5.99
C GLY A 391 11.18 -18.56 7.40
N HIS A 392 10.00 -18.89 7.96
CA HIS A 392 9.90 -19.00 9.43
C HIS A 392 9.53 -20.38 10.01
N LYS A 393 8.92 -21.28 9.23
CA LYS A 393 8.38 -22.51 9.80
C LYS A 393 9.41 -23.65 9.90
N GLU A 394 10.30 -23.76 8.92
CA GLU A 394 11.30 -24.84 8.89
C GLU A 394 12.47 -24.59 9.86
N VAL A 395 12.86 -23.32 10.06
CA VAL A 395 14.05 -22.97 10.85
C VAL A 395 13.83 -23.14 12.36
N CYS A 396 12.66 -22.74 12.89
CA CYS A 396 12.35 -22.90 14.31
C CYS A 396 12.27 -24.39 14.71
N ASP A 397 11.57 -25.20 13.92
CA ASP A 397 11.41 -26.63 14.19
C ASP A 397 12.76 -27.37 14.12
N HIS A 398 13.59 -27.04 13.12
CA HIS A 398 14.91 -27.64 12.97
C HIS A 398 15.92 -27.19 14.04
N SER A 399 15.84 -25.93 14.50
CA SER A 399 16.68 -25.44 15.60
C SER A 399 16.42 -26.17 16.92
N MET A 400 15.14 -26.47 17.22
CA MET A 400 14.75 -27.23 18.41
C MET A 400 15.20 -28.69 18.33
N GLU A 401 15.16 -29.29 17.13
CA GLU A 401 15.66 -30.64 16.88
C GLU A 401 17.16 -30.76 17.17
N ILE A 402 17.98 -29.84 16.64
CA ILE A 402 19.43 -29.81 16.87
C ILE A 402 19.76 -29.61 18.36
N CYS A 403 19.04 -28.73 19.05
CA CYS A 403 19.21 -28.55 20.49
C CYS A 403 18.89 -29.84 21.26
N GLY A 404 17.84 -30.57 20.86
CA GLY A 404 17.50 -31.89 21.41
C GLY A 404 18.57 -32.96 21.14
N GLU A 405 19.23 -32.94 19.98
CA GLU A 405 20.37 -33.81 19.65
C GLU A 405 21.58 -33.52 20.53
N ILE A 406 21.95 -32.25 20.68
CA ILE A 406 23.06 -31.82 21.55
C ILE A 406 22.83 -32.33 22.98
N ARG A 407 21.63 -32.15 23.54
CA ARG A 407 21.30 -32.67 24.88
C ARG A 407 21.47 -34.18 24.97
N ARG A 408 20.96 -34.94 24.00
CA ARG A 408 21.09 -36.41 23.99
C ARG A 408 22.56 -36.84 23.98
N MET A 409 23.39 -36.19 23.17
CA MET A 409 24.83 -36.46 23.11
C MET A 409 25.54 -36.18 24.44
N LEU A 410 25.20 -35.07 25.13
CA LEU A 410 25.77 -34.73 26.43
C LEU A 410 25.37 -35.75 27.52
N ILE A 411 24.11 -36.17 27.54
CA ILE A 411 23.61 -37.19 28.49
C ILE A 411 24.32 -38.53 28.26
N GLU A 412 24.45 -38.95 27.01
CA GLU A 412 25.14 -40.20 26.65
C GLU A 412 26.64 -40.14 26.99
N MET A 413 27.28 -38.99 26.78
CA MET A 413 28.66 -38.77 27.18
C MET A 413 28.83 -38.88 28.70
N LYS A 414 27.90 -38.30 29.46
CA LYS A 414 27.91 -38.35 30.93
C LYS A 414 27.74 -39.76 31.47
N SER A 415 26.88 -40.58 30.85
CA SER A 415 26.71 -41.98 31.27
C SER A 415 27.95 -42.82 30.99
N LYS A 416 28.63 -42.60 29.85
CA LYS A 416 29.87 -43.30 29.47
C LYS A 416 31.13 -42.83 30.21
N SER A 417 31.14 -41.61 30.75
CA SER A 417 32.28 -41.04 31.51
C SER A 417 32.53 -41.68 32.89
N LYS A 418 31.68 -42.62 33.32
CA LYS A 418 31.82 -43.35 34.58
C LYS A 418 32.79 -44.54 34.50
N ASP A 419 33.19 -44.96 33.30
CA ASP A 419 34.20 -46.01 33.10
C ASP A 419 35.63 -45.43 33.09
N SER A 420 36.58 -46.14 33.71
CA SER A 420 37.85 -45.56 34.19
C SER A 420 38.94 -45.29 33.14
N ASP A 421 38.77 -45.67 31.87
CA ASP A 421 39.80 -45.48 30.81
C ASP A 421 39.40 -44.44 29.73
N PHE A 422 38.55 -43.48 30.09
CA PHE A 422 37.74 -42.73 29.12
C PHE A 422 38.12 -41.26 28.95
N LYS A 423 39.41 -40.87 28.93
CA LYS A 423 39.77 -39.45 29.14
C LYS A 423 40.19 -38.59 27.94
N THR A 424 40.52 -39.14 26.78
CA THR A 424 41.03 -38.31 25.65
C THR A 424 40.39 -38.60 24.29
N VAL A 425 40.30 -39.85 23.86
CA VAL A 425 39.74 -40.20 22.53
C VAL A 425 38.26 -39.86 22.43
N VAL A 426 37.49 -40.26 23.44
CA VAL A 426 36.04 -39.99 23.53
C VAL A 426 35.76 -38.49 23.72
N LYS A 427 36.59 -37.80 24.51
CA LYS A 427 36.50 -36.34 24.68
C LYS A 427 36.62 -35.63 23.33
N LYS A 428 37.58 -36.03 22.50
CA LYS A 428 37.78 -35.46 21.16
C LYS A 428 36.61 -35.78 20.22
N GLU A 429 36.12 -37.02 20.23
CA GLU A 429 34.99 -37.45 19.39
C GLU A 429 33.70 -36.69 19.71
N TYR A 430 33.30 -36.62 20.99
CA TYR A 430 32.09 -35.90 21.39
C TYR A 430 32.25 -34.38 21.24
N SER A 431 33.45 -33.83 21.47
CA SER A 431 33.71 -32.40 21.21
C SER A 431 33.54 -32.07 19.72
N CYS A 432 34.03 -32.92 18.81
CA CYS A 432 33.79 -32.75 17.37
C CYS A 432 32.31 -32.83 17.01
N LYS A 433 31.57 -33.83 17.55
CA LYS A 433 30.14 -33.98 17.26
C LYS A 433 29.32 -32.79 17.74
N VAL A 434 29.58 -32.31 18.96
CA VAL A 434 28.90 -31.12 19.51
C VAL A 434 29.29 -29.89 18.71
N TRP A 435 30.57 -29.73 18.33
CA TRP A 435 31.01 -28.61 17.50
C TRP A 435 30.26 -28.55 16.16
N ILE A 436 30.12 -29.68 15.46
CA ILE A 436 29.38 -29.76 14.19
C ILE A 436 27.94 -29.30 14.39
N LYS A 437 27.25 -29.81 15.42
CA LYS A 437 25.86 -29.41 15.71
C LYS A 437 25.72 -27.95 16.14
N LEU A 438 26.67 -27.41 16.90
CA LEU A 438 26.70 -25.98 17.20
C LEU A 438 26.94 -25.13 15.95
N THR A 439 27.72 -25.62 14.99
CA THR A 439 27.95 -24.95 13.70
C THR A 439 26.70 -25.01 12.81
N GLU A 440 26.02 -26.16 12.75
CA GLU A 440 24.71 -26.28 12.07
C GLU A 440 23.69 -25.31 12.68
N LEU A 441 23.64 -25.21 14.01
CA LEU A 441 22.74 -24.30 14.71
C LEU A 441 23.10 -22.83 14.49
N GLU A 442 24.40 -22.49 14.52
CA GLU A 442 24.87 -21.14 14.20
C GLU A 442 24.47 -20.74 12.78
N MET A 443 24.67 -21.62 11.80
CA MET A 443 24.23 -21.37 10.43
C MET A 443 22.72 -21.14 10.40
N LEU A 444 21.91 -21.96 11.06
CA LEU A 444 20.46 -21.73 11.10
C LEU A 444 20.08 -20.40 11.77
N LEU A 445 20.72 -20.04 12.89
CA LEU A 445 20.43 -18.80 13.63
C LEU A 445 20.88 -17.53 12.88
N LEU A 446 22.01 -17.59 12.18
CA LEU A 446 22.47 -16.51 11.30
C LEU A 446 21.48 -16.28 10.15
N HIS A 447 20.87 -17.35 9.63
CA HIS A 447 19.90 -17.27 8.53
C HIS A 447 18.44 -17.06 9.01
N SER A 448 18.12 -17.25 10.30
CA SER A 448 16.74 -17.17 10.82
C SER A 448 16.25 -15.74 11.08
N ASN A 449 17.19 -14.81 11.30
CA ASN A 449 16.87 -13.45 11.75
C ASN A 449 16.89 -12.42 10.62
N GLU A 450 17.51 -12.74 9.49
CA GLU A 450 17.40 -11.92 8.29
C GLU A 450 16.05 -12.22 7.62
N LYS A 451 15.11 -11.26 7.74
CA LYS A 451 13.92 -11.28 6.88
C LYS A 451 14.43 -11.25 5.44
N VAL A 452 14.26 -12.35 4.71
CA VAL A 452 14.56 -12.38 3.28
C VAL A 452 13.76 -11.25 2.62
N PRO A 453 14.43 -10.23 2.05
CA PRO A 453 13.75 -9.15 1.37
C PRO A 453 12.82 -9.70 0.28
N LEU A 454 11.66 -9.07 0.07
CA LEU A 454 10.67 -9.58 -0.87
C LEU A 454 11.23 -9.70 -2.30
N GLN A 455 12.12 -8.79 -2.68
CA GLN A 455 12.84 -8.78 -3.96
C GLN A 455 13.78 -9.98 -4.16
N ASP A 456 14.20 -10.64 -3.08
CA ASP A 456 15.12 -11.78 -3.15
C ASP A 456 14.37 -13.12 -3.27
N ILE A 457 13.04 -13.10 -3.06
CA ILE A 457 12.16 -14.25 -3.30
C ILE A 457 11.73 -14.22 -4.77
N LYS A 458 12.26 -15.13 -5.58
CA LYS A 458 12.08 -15.14 -7.04
C LYS A 458 10.62 -15.07 -7.48
N GLU A 459 9.74 -15.85 -6.87
CA GLU A 459 8.31 -15.88 -7.22
C GLU A 459 7.64 -14.52 -6.97
N ILE A 460 7.99 -13.87 -5.85
CA ILE A 460 7.48 -12.54 -5.48
C ILE A 460 8.06 -11.47 -6.39
N TRP A 461 9.36 -11.55 -6.68
CA TRP A 461 10.02 -10.64 -7.62
C TRP A 461 9.40 -10.70 -9.01
N ASP A 462 9.23 -11.90 -9.57
CA ASP A 462 8.63 -12.09 -10.88
C ASP A 462 7.20 -11.53 -10.92
N GLU A 463 6.41 -11.73 -9.85
CA GLU A 463 5.05 -11.20 -9.75
C GLU A 463 5.01 -9.67 -9.67
N ILE A 464 5.83 -9.05 -8.81
CA ILE A 464 5.90 -7.59 -8.66
C ILE A 464 6.46 -6.93 -9.92
N ASN A 465 7.50 -7.50 -10.53
CA ASN A 465 8.12 -6.93 -11.72
C ASN A 465 7.14 -6.98 -12.91
N MET A 466 6.45 -8.11 -13.10
CA MET A 466 5.39 -8.21 -14.10
C MET A 466 4.27 -7.19 -13.85
N LEU A 467 3.82 -7.07 -12.60
CA LEU A 467 2.80 -6.10 -12.20
C LEU A 467 3.24 -4.68 -12.54
N VAL A 468 4.44 -4.26 -12.14
CA VAL A 468 4.95 -2.92 -12.40
C VAL A 468 5.10 -2.65 -13.88
N PHE A 469 5.59 -3.62 -14.65
CA PHE A 469 5.70 -3.48 -16.09
C PHE A 469 4.32 -3.29 -16.73
N GLN A 470 3.32 -4.05 -16.31
CA GLN A 470 1.95 -3.92 -16.79
C GLN A 470 1.33 -2.58 -16.39
N GLU A 471 1.45 -2.20 -15.12
CA GLU A 471 0.78 -1.02 -14.57
C GLU A 471 1.43 0.30 -14.97
N PHE A 472 2.74 0.33 -15.16
CA PHE A 472 3.49 1.58 -15.28
C PHE A 472 4.29 1.74 -16.59
N SER A 473 4.34 0.75 -17.49
CA SER A 473 5.06 0.88 -18.77
C SER A 473 4.57 2.03 -19.67
N SER A 474 3.27 2.35 -19.61
CA SER A 474 2.67 3.41 -20.42
C SER A 474 2.83 4.83 -19.83
N MET A 475 3.39 4.93 -18.62
CA MET A 475 3.72 6.19 -17.96
C MET A 475 4.84 6.93 -18.70
N SER A 476 4.82 8.27 -18.72
CA SER A 476 5.98 9.03 -19.21
C SER A 476 7.23 8.84 -18.35
N PHE A 477 8.38 8.96 -18.99
CA PHE A 477 9.71 8.96 -18.39
C PHE A 477 9.83 9.94 -17.21
N ASN A 478 9.26 11.13 -17.34
CA ASN A 478 9.29 12.16 -16.31
C ASN A 478 8.46 11.77 -15.08
N ASN A 479 7.26 11.22 -15.30
CA ASN A 479 6.42 10.72 -14.21
C ASN A 479 7.09 9.52 -13.51
N ALA A 480 7.73 8.62 -14.26
CA ALA A 480 8.47 7.50 -13.70
C ALA A 480 9.68 7.98 -12.89
N HIS A 481 10.40 8.99 -13.37
CA HIS A 481 11.50 9.61 -12.63
C HIS A 481 11.05 10.25 -11.32
N HIS A 482 9.95 11.01 -11.33
CA HIS A 482 9.39 11.58 -10.11
C HIS A 482 8.88 10.49 -9.14
N LEU A 483 8.26 9.43 -9.66
CA LEU A 483 7.79 8.32 -8.83
C LEU A 483 8.96 7.62 -8.14
N LEU A 484 10.06 7.41 -8.88
CA LEU A 484 11.30 6.87 -8.32
C LEU A 484 11.84 7.73 -7.19
N GLN A 485 11.87 9.06 -7.33
CA GLN A 485 12.33 9.94 -6.26
C GLN A 485 11.51 9.78 -4.97
N LEU A 486 10.17 9.68 -5.10
CA LEU A 486 9.29 9.44 -3.95
C LEU A 486 9.54 8.06 -3.31
N LEU A 487 9.62 7.02 -4.13
CA LEU A 487 9.89 5.67 -3.66
C LEU A 487 11.29 5.55 -3.02
N GLU A 488 12.29 6.23 -3.54
CA GLU A 488 13.63 6.27 -2.94
C GLU A 488 13.63 7.00 -1.59
N GLN A 489 12.84 8.06 -1.45
CA GLN A 489 12.64 8.72 -0.16
C GLN A 489 12.02 7.76 0.85
N GLY A 490 10.97 7.03 0.47
CA GLY A 490 10.35 6.01 1.32
C GLY A 490 11.30 4.87 1.69
N HIS A 491 12.07 4.38 0.71
CA HIS A 491 13.07 3.34 0.93
C HIS A 491 14.11 3.77 1.98
N ARG A 492 14.66 4.99 1.87
CA ARG A 492 15.59 5.54 2.87
C ARG A 492 14.92 5.66 4.25
N PHE A 493 13.68 6.16 4.28
CA PHE A 493 12.91 6.26 5.51
C PHE A 493 12.75 4.90 6.20
N TYR A 494 12.34 3.86 5.46
CA TYR A 494 12.15 2.51 6.02
C TYR A 494 13.46 1.82 6.41
N GLN A 495 14.55 2.06 5.69
CA GLN A 495 15.88 1.54 6.06
C GLN A 495 16.40 2.15 7.37
N ASN A 496 16.12 3.42 7.60
CA ASN A 496 16.62 4.14 8.77
C ASN A 496 15.68 4.02 9.99
N LEU A 497 14.43 3.56 9.79
CA LEU A 497 13.43 3.45 10.85
C LEU A 497 13.83 2.47 11.99
N PRO A 498 14.42 1.28 11.73
CA PRO A 498 14.88 0.38 12.79
C PRO A 498 15.88 1.02 13.77
N LEU A 499 16.69 1.98 13.32
CA LEU A 499 17.62 2.72 14.17
C LEU A 499 16.86 3.54 15.22
N LEU A 500 15.77 4.22 14.84
CA LEU A 500 14.90 4.93 15.80
C LEU A 500 14.36 3.97 16.86
N HIS A 501 13.80 2.85 16.41
CA HIS A 501 13.23 1.84 17.30
C HIS A 501 14.29 1.30 18.27
N HIS A 502 15.52 1.09 17.79
CA HIS A 502 16.62 0.62 18.61
C HIS A 502 17.05 1.64 19.66
N ILE A 503 17.21 2.92 19.27
CA ILE A 503 17.57 4.01 20.20
C ILE A 503 16.50 4.14 21.28
N TYR A 504 15.23 4.24 20.89
CA TYR A 504 14.11 4.36 21.84
C TYR A 504 14.03 3.16 22.78
N TYR A 505 14.14 1.94 22.26
CA TYR A 505 14.18 0.73 23.06
C TYR A 505 15.35 0.75 24.07
N CYS A 506 16.55 1.13 23.62
CA CYS A 506 17.72 1.18 24.47
C CYS A 506 17.54 2.19 25.62
N MET A 507 17.08 3.41 25.30
CA MET A 507 16.90 4.48 26.28
C MET A 507 15.76 4.21 27.26
N THR A 508 14.77 3.40 26.89
CA THR A 508 13.69 2.99 27.81
C THR A 508 14.08 1.80 28.70
N LYS A 509 15.01 0.95 28.28
CA LYS A 509 15.44 -0.26 29.02
C LYS A 509 16.63 -0.06 29.96
N THR A 510 17.37 1.02 29.78
CA THR A 510 18.59 1.32 30.54
C THR A 510 18.35 2.33 31.66
N TYR A 511 19.16 2.28 32.71
CA TYR A 511 19.14 3.21 33.84
C TYR A 511 20.09 4.39 33.60
N GLY A 512 19.99 5.47 34.38
CA GLY A 512 20.74 6.70 34.14
C GLY A 512 22.26 6.52 33.97
N ILE A 513 22.90 5.67 34.79
CA ILE A 513 24.35 5.39 34.68
C ILE A 513 24.66 4.64 33.38
N GLU A 514 23.84 3.65 33.02
CA GLU A 514 24.00 2.87 31.79
C GLU A 514 23.79 3.74 30.55
N LYS A 515 22.74 4.57 30.53
CA LYS A 515 22.48 5.54 29.45
C LYS A 515 23.68 6.44 29.22
N LYS A 516 24.22 7.01 30.30
CA LYS A 516 25.40 7.86 30.23
C LYS A 516 26.59 7.13 29.64
N SER A 517 26.86 5.90 30.09
CA SER A 517 27.94 5.07 29.55
C SER A 517 27.79 4.81 28.05
N ILE A 518 26.58 4.49 27.59
CA ILE A 518 26.32 4.22 26.16
C ILE A 518 26.57 5.48 25.33
N LEU A 519 26.03 6.62 25.75
CA LEU A 519 26.09 7.88 25.01
C LEU A 519 27.49 8.51 25.03
N ASP A 520 28.23 8.36 26.13
CA ASP A 520 29.62 8.83 26.23
C ASP A 520 30.54 7.96 25.34
N ASN A 521 30.36 6.63 25.32
CA ASN A 521 31.11 5.74 24.42
C ASN A 521 30.76 6.01 22.94
N LEU A 522 29.48 6.23 22.63
CA LEU A 522 29.04 6.62 21.30
C LEU A 522 29.70 7.93 20.86
N GLN A 523 29.74 8.93 21.75
CA GLN A 523 30.41 10.21 21.49
C GLN A 523 31.90 10.03 21.18
N GLU A 524 32.60 9.19 21.94
CA GLU A 524 34.02 8.90 21.73
C GLU A 524 34.26 8.23 20.37
N ASN A 525 33.47 7.20 20.04
CA ASN A 525 33.56 6.50 18.76
C ASN A 525 33.23 7.42 17.57
N LEU A 526 32.21 8.26 17.69
CA LEU A 526 31.87 9.26 16.66
C LEU A 526 33.01 10.28 16.49
N ASN A 527 33.61 10.75 17.57
CA ASN A 527 34.78 11.63 17.51
C ASN A 527 35.98 10.96 16.83
N GLY A 528 36.13 9.64 16.98
CA GLY A 528 37.13 8.82 16.29
C GLY A 528 36.98 8.80 14.75
N LEU A 529 35.78 9.10 14.22
CA LEU A 529 35.54 9.21 12.77
C LEU A 529 36.02 10.53 12.15
N LYS A 530 36.56 11.44 12.97
CA LYS A 530 37.04 12.75 12.50
C LYS A 530 38.21 12.57 11.53
N GLY A 531 38.02 13.02 10.29
CA GLY A 531 39.00 12.87 9.21
C GLY A 531 38.82 11.60 8.36
N ILE A 532 37.93 10.68 8.78
CA ILE A 532 37.55 9.48 8.01
C ILE A 532 36.25 9.74 7.25
N MET A 533 35.26 10.35 7.90
CA MET A 533 33.95 10.70 7.33
C MET A 533 33.89 12.20 6.96
N SER A 534 32.98 12.58 6.06
CA SER A 534 32.74 13.99 5.75
C SER A 534 32.29 14.77 7.00
N GLN A 535 32.76 16.01 7.13
CA GLN A 535 32.41 16.86 8.28
C GLN A 535 30.90 17.13 8.38
N LYS A 536 30.21 17.16 7.24
CA LYS A 536 28.76 17.37 7.19
C LYS A 536 28.00 16.19 7.79
N GLU A 537 28.36 14.97 7.41
CA GLU A 537 27.74 13.75 7.95
C GLU A 537 28.08 13.57 9.43
N LEU A 538 29.35 13.75 9.81
CA LEU A 538 29.76 13.65 11.20
C LEU A 538 29.00 14.63 12.11
N LYS A 539 28.79 15.87 11.64
CA LYS A 539 28.00 16.86 12.39
C LYS A 539 26.54 16.41 12.59
N ILE A 540 25.95 15.73 11.61
CA ILE A 540 24.59 15.19 11.75
C ILE A 540 24.57 14.05 12.78
N LEU A 541 25.56 13.14 12.75
CA LEU A 541 25.66 12.05 13.72
C LEU A 541 25.86 12.55 15.15
N LEU A 542 26.72 13.54 15.34
CA LEU A 542 26.93 14.21 16.62
C LEU A 542 25.64 14.87 17.12
N ASN A 543 24.92 15.57 16.25
CA ASN A 543 23.63 16.16 16.59
C ASN A 543 22.58 15.11 16.99
N ILE A 544 22.56 13.94 16.34
CA ILE A 544 21.69 12.83 16.75
C ILE A 544 22.05 12.35 18.16
N ASN A 545 23.35 12.23 18.49
CA ASN A 545 23.79 11.85 19.82
C ASN A 545 23.37 12.89 20.88
N ASP A 546 23.59 14.18 20.60
CA ASP A 546 23.21 15.28 21.48
C ASP A 546 21.69 15.29 21.75
N LEU A 547 20.88 15.17 20.70
CA LEU A 547 19.43 15.07 20.83
C LEU A 547 19.00 13.83 21.63
N THR A 548 19.65 12.69 21.40
CA THR A 548 19.39 11.44 22.15
C THR A 548 19.72 11.62 23.63
N LYS A 549 20.79 12.34 23.93
CA LYS A 549 21.21 12.67 25.30
C LYS A 549 20.21 13.60 25.99
N ASP A 550 19.76 14.64 25.32
CA ASP A 550 18.75 15.58 25.84
C ASP A 550 17.40 14.88 26.08
N MET A 551 17.03 13.96 25.20
CA MET A 551 15.80 13.18 25.30
C MET A 551 15.94 11.91 26.15
N SER A 552 17.09 11.60 26.73
CA SER A 552 17.33 10.27 27.32
C SER A 552 16.35 9.89 28.43
N ASN A 553 15.69 10.87 29.05
CA ASN A 553 14.66 10.69 30.10
C ASN A 553 13.22 10.73 29.56
N GLN A 554 13.02 11.03 28.28
CA GLN A 554 11.71 11.05 27.64
C GLN A 554 11.19 9.63 27.40
N VAL A 555 9.91 9.45 27.70
CA VAL A 555 9.23 8.14 27.65
C VAL A 555 8.17 8.04 26.57
N SER A 556 7.78 9.17 26.00
CA SER A 556 6.77 9.26 24.95
C SER A 556 7.41 9.02 23.57
N TYR A 557 7.06 7.90 22.92
CA TYR A 557 7.51 7.61 21.55
C TYR A 557 7.24 8.75 20.55
N PRO A 558 6.06 9.40 20.54
CA PRO A 558 5.81 10.54 19.65
C PRO A 558 6.86 11.66 19.73
N THR A 559 7.40 11.91 20.93
CA THR A 559 8.44 12.93 21.13
C THR A 559 9.74 12.54 20.43
N TRP A 560 10.13 11.26 20.54
CA TRP A 560 11.29 10.71 19.85
C TRP A 560 11.09 10.74 18.32
N ALA A 561 9.93 10.30 17.85
CA ALA A 561 9.59 10.26 16.43
C ALA A 561 9.64 11.65 15.79
N ASN A 562 8.97 12.65 16.38
CA ASN A 562 8.94 14.02 15.86
C ASN A 562 10.32 14.70 15.86
N THR A 563 11.23 14.29 16.74
CA THR A 563 12.57 14.88 16.85
C THR A 563 13.57 14.23 15.89
N LEU A 564 13.57 12.89 15.81
CA LEU A 564 14.60 12.14 15.07
C LEU A 564 14.19 11.73 13.66
N LEU A 565 12.92 11.45 13.38
CA LEU A 565 12.48 11.04 12.04
C LEU A 565 12.79 12.07 10.94
N PRO A 566 12.64 13.39 11.16
CA PRO A 566 13.02 14.38 10.14
C PRO A 566 14.51 14.29 9.77
N ILE A 567 15.37 14.00 10.75
CA ILE A 567 16.82 13.85 10.54
C ILE A 567 17.10 12.54 9.81
N PHE A 568 16.54 11.42 10.29
CA PHE A 568 16.72 10.10 9.69
C PHE A 568 16.19 10.01 8.26
N SER A 569 15.11 10.71 7.93
CA SER A 569 14.56 10.76 6.56
C SER A 569 15.54 11.38 5.56
N SER A 570 16.47 12.21 6.03
CA SER A 570 17.48 12.90 5.20
C SER A 570 18.85 12.23 5.21
N LEU A 571 19.06 11.26 6.12
CA LEU A 571 20.35 10.63 6.36
C LEU A 571 20.66 9.60 5.26
N PRO A 572 21.86 9.62 4.64
CA PRO A 572 22.24 8.58 3.69
C PRO A 572 22.27 7.19 4.36
N PRO A 573 21.85 6.10 3.68
CA PRO A 573 21.76 4.78 4.29
C PRO A 573 23.07 4.28 4.90
N MET A 574 24.21 4.51 4.25
CA MET A 574 25.51 4.11 4.79
C MET A 574 25.89 4.89 6.05
N THR A 575 25.54 6.18 6.11
CA THR A 575 25.77 7.01 7.30
C THR A 575 24.88 6.56 8.46
N ALA A 576 23.63 6.21 8.17
CA ALA A 576 22.71 5.62 9.14
C ALA A 576 23.22 4.26 9.65
N LYS A 577 23.76 3.44 8.74
CA LYS A 577 24.34 2.14 9.08
C LYS A 577 25.57 2.25 10.00
N VAL A 578 26.47 3.19 9.71
CA VAL A 578 27.60 3.49 10.60
C VAL A 578 27.13 3.88 12.00
N LEU A 579 26.10 4.73 12.09
CA LEU A 579 25.53 5.10 13.39
C LEU A 579 24.88 3.90 14.08
N GLU A 580 24.13 3.09 13.34
CA GLU A 580 23.52 1.86 13.86
C GLU A 580 24.56 0.91 14.42
N ASP A 581 25.63 0.62 13.67
CA ASP A 581 26.67 -0.32 14.08
C ASP A 581 27.40 0.18 15.34
N ILE A 582 27.78 1.46 15.38
CA ILE A 582 28.44 2.03 16.58
C ILE A 582 27.48 2.04 17.78
N PHE A 583 26.22 2.44 17.57
CA PHE A 583 25.23 2.46 18.65
C PHE A 583 24.95 1.06 19.17
N TYR A 584 24.88 0.08 18.27
CA TYR A 584 24.72 -1.32 18.59
C TYR A 584 25.88 -1.82 19.45
N ASP A 585 27.13 -1.59 19.04
CA ASP A 585 28.32 -1.97 19.80
C ASP A 585 28.36 -1.33 21.19
N CYS A 586 27.93 -0.08 21.32
CA CYS A 586 27.90 0.63 22.59
C CYS A 586 26.79 0.12 23.52
N SER A 587 25.63 -0.25 22.98
CA SER A 587 24.42 -0.57 23.77
C SER A 587 24.24 -2.05 24.05
N TYR A 588 24.68 -2.91 23.14
CA TYR A 588 24.40 -4.35 23.16
C TYR A 588 24.93 -5.06 24.42
N PRO A 589 26.19 -4.85 24.87
CA PRO A 589 26.72 -5.52 26.07
C PRO A 589 25.85 -5.33 27.32
N ILE A 590 25.31 -4.12 27.50
CA ILE A 590 24.42 -3.78 28.63
C ILE A 590 23.06 -4.44 28.47
N LEU A 591 22.50 -4.44 27.26
CA LEU A 591 21.19 -5.07 26.98
C LEU A 591 21.24 -6.59 27.16
N VAL A 592 22.32 -7.25 26.72
CA VAL A 592 22.54 -8.70 26.94
C VAL A 592 22.57 -9.04 28.42
N GLN A 593 23.33 -8.27 29.20
CA GLN A 593 23.44 -8.49 30.63
C GLN A 593 22.06 -8.45 31.30
N LYS A 594 21.20 -7.50 30.90
CA LYS A 594 19.81 -7.42 31.41
C LYS A 594 18.95 -8.61 31.00
N VAL A 595 19.12 -9.16 29.80
CA VAL A 595 18.43 -10.39 29.37
C VAL A 595 18.81 -11.55 30.30
N TYR A 596 20.11 -11.70 30.59
CA TYR A 596 20.60 -12.74 31.51
C TYR A 596 20.12 -12.56 32.96
N GLU A 597 19.98 -11.33 33.44
CA GLU A 597 19.49 -11.02 34.79
C GLU A 597 17.98 -11.23 34.93
N SER A 598 17.20 -10.84 33.93
CA SER A 598 15.73 -10.85 33.98
C SER A 598 15.13 -12.24 33.75
N LYS A 599 15.76 -13.07 32.92
CA LYS A 599 15.29 -14.42 32.59
C LYS A 599 16.15 -15.49 33.27
N LYS A 600 16.02 -15.62 34.60
CA LYS A 600 16.61 -16.75 35.36
C LYS A 600 16.23 -18.13 34.80
N GLU A 601 15.08 -18.25 34.12
CA GLU A 601 14.57 -19.46 33.46
C GLU A 601 15.00 -19.64 31.98
N LEU A 602 15.28 -18.56 31.22
CA LEU A 602 15.91 -18.69 29.88
C LEU A 602 17.43 -18.79 29.96
N LYS A 603 17.99 -18.98 31.16
CA LYS A 603 19.30 -19.61 31.26
C LYS A 603 19.19 -20.98 30.59
N MET A 604 19.51 -21.02 29.30
CA MET A 604 20.71 -21.71 28.87
C MET A 604 20.77 -23.20 29.21
N ASN A 605 19.67 -23.91 29.52
CA ASN A 605 19.78 -25.28 30.02
C ASN A 605 20.60 -26.16 29.06
N ASP A 606 20.59 -25.85 27.76
CA ASP A 606 21.27 -26.58 26.71
C ASP A 606 22.76 -26.20 26.65
N PHE A 607 23.08 -24.91 26.57
CA PHE A 607 24.46 -24.43 26.41
C PHE A 607 25.22 -24.29 27.73
N GLN A 608 24.57 -23.91 28.84
CA GLN A 608 25.19 -23.98 30.15
C GLN A 608 25.46 -25.42 30.59
N GLU A 609 24.67 -26.40 30.12
CA GLU A 609 24.99 -27.81 30.37
C GLU A 609 26.27 -28.24 29.60
N ILE A 610 26.46 -27.75 28.37
CA ILE A 610 27.73 -27.87 27.62
C ILE A 610 28.88 -27.23 28.41
N VAL A 611 28.72 -25.96 28.82
CA VAL A 611 29.76 -25.16 29.53
C VAL A 611 30.11 -25.78 30.90
N LYS A 612 29.15 -26.42 31.57
CA LYS A 612 29.37 -27.10 32.86
C LYS A 612 30.04 -28.47 32.71
N HIS A 613 30.09 -29.03 31.51
CA HIS A 613 30.61 -30.38 31.28
C HIS A 613 32.15 -30.36 31.17
N LYS A 614 32.85 -30.81 32.22
CA LYS A 614 34.33 -30.86 32.31
C LYS A 614 35.03 -31.65 31.19
N PHE A 615 34.27 -32.41 30.41
CA PHE A 615 34.77 -33.33 29.41
C PHE A 615 34.76 -32.77 27.97
N ILE A 616 34.36 -31.52 27.75
CA ILE A 616 34.34 -30.86 26.43
C ILE A 616 35.60 -29.97 26.27
N SER A 617 35.99 -29.63 25.04
CA SER A 617 37.11 -28.70 24.78
C SER A 617 36.73 -27.23 25.03
N ASP A 618 37.72 -26.40 25.33
CA ASP A 618 37.51 -24.97 25.57
C ASP A 618 36.95 -24.24 24.32
N ASP A 619 37.32 -24.70 23.11
CA ASP A 619 36.78 -24.16 21.87
C ASP A 619 35.26 -24.32 21.78
N VAL A 620 34.75 -25.51 22.11
CA VAL A 620 33.29 -25.79 22.09
C VAL A 620 32.58 -24.95 23.15
N ILE A 621 33.21 -24.71 24.30
CA ILE A 621 32.68 -23.83 25.35
C ILE A 621 32.60 -22.39 24.83
N HIS A 622 33.64 -21.89 24.18
CA HIS A 622 33.65 -20.56 23.58
C HIS A 622 32.56 -20.42 22.51
N LYS A 623 32.40 -21.43 21.65
CA LYS A 623 31.35 -21.47 20.62
C LYS A 623 29.94 -21.44 21.23
N ALA A 624 29.71 -22.22 22.28
CA ALA A 624 28.44 -22.25 23.00
C ALA A 624 28.12 -20.89 23.67
N ASN A 625 29.12 -20.21 24.23
CA ASN A 625 28.96 -18.87 24.79
C ASN A 625 28.64 -17.83 23.71
N SER A 626 29.30 -17.87 22.56
CA SER A 626 28.98 -16.99 21.43
C SER A 626 27.53 -17.19 20.92
N LEU A 627 27.07 -18.44 20.85
CA LEU A 627 25.67 -18.74 20.47
C LEU A 627 24.65 -18.29 21.53
N SER A 628 25.02 -18.35 22.81
CA SER A 628 24.22 -17.76 23.89
C SER A 628 23.99 -16.27 23.69
N GLU A 629 25.06 -15.55 23.34
CA GLU A 629 24.97 -14.12 23.07
C GLU A 629 24.10 -13.85 21.85
N ALA A 630 24.26 -14.61 20.76
CA ALA A 630 23.38 -14.51 19.58
C ALA A 630 21.90 -14.76 19.92
N GLN A 631 21.60 -15.71 20.81
CA GLN A 631 20.24 -15.95 21.27
C GLN A 631 19.68 -14.78 22.10
N ALA A 632 20.53 -14.13 22.91
CA ALA A 632 20.15 -12.91 23.62
C ALA A 632 19.85 -11.76 22.64
N ILE A 633 20.57 -11.67 21.50
CA ILE A 633 20.26 -10.72 20.41
C ILE A 633 18.85 -10.96 19.91
N GLY A 634 18.53 -12.21 19.53
CA GLY A 634 17.22 -12.56 18.99
C GLY A 634 16.08 -12.20 19.95
N ILE A 635 16.27 -12.42 21.25
CA ILE A 635 15.31 -12.01 22.27
C ILE A 635 15.09 -10.49 22.29
N ILE A 636 16.16 -9.70 22.19
CA ILE A 636 16.08 -8.24 22.16
C ILE A 636 15.32 -7.77 20.91
N GLU A 637 15.59 -8.37 19.75
CA GLU A 637 14.87 -8.07 18.51
C GLU A 637 13.38 -8.42 18.61
N ASP A 638 13.03 -9.53 19.25
CA ASP A 638 11.63 -9.88 19.46
C ASP A 638 10.94 -8.95 20.48
N GLU A 639 11.65 -8.50 21.52
CA GLU A 639 11.14 -7.47 22.44
C GLU A 639 10.90 -6.12 21.75
N LYS A 640 11.77 -5.72 20.81
CA LYS A 640 11.57 -4.52 19.99
C LYS A 640 10.32 -4.64 19.11
N LYS A 641 10.14 -5.76 18.41
CA LYS A 641 8.94 -6.02 17.60
C LYS A 641 7.66 -5.96 18.44
N LEU A 642 7.70 -6.58 19.63
CA LEU A 642 6.57 -6.54 20.56
C LEU A 642 6.29 -5.11 21.04
N MET A 643 7.33 -4.35 21.39
CA MET A 643 7.20 -2.93 21.77
C MET A 643 6.48 -2.14 20.69
N ILE A 644 6.89 -2.28 19.42
CA ILE A 644 6.26 -1.59 18.28
C ILE A 644 4.79 -1.99 18.15
N SER A 645 4.47 -3.29 18.22
CA SER A 645 3.07 -3.76 18.19
C SER A 645 2.23 -3.16 19.32
N MET A 646 2.79 -3.09 20.55
CA MET A 646 2.07 -2.55 21.70
C MET A 646 1.84 -1.04 21.62
N LEU A 647 2.81 -0.29 21.08
CA LEU A 647 2.67 1.14 20.80
C LEU A 647 1.56 1.37 19.75
N ARG A 648 1.56 0.58 18.67
CA ARG A 648 0.57 0.67 17.59
C ARG A 648 -0.84 0.44 18.08
N ASP A 649 -1.04 -0.62 18.87
CA ASP A 649 -2.37 -1.05 19.31
C ASP A 649 -2.90 -0.18 20.46
N GLY A 650 -2.19 0.89 20.83
CA GLY A 650 -2.55 1.79 21.93
C GLY A 650 -2.54 1.10 23.30
N HIS A 651 -1.96 -0.09 23.39
CA HIS A 651 -1.85 -0.85 24.63
C HIS A 651 -0.88 -0.20 25.61
N VAL A 652 0.05 0.62 25.09
CA VAL A 652 1.05 1.37 25.85
C VAL A 652 1.26 2.72 25.17
N THR A 653 1.13 3.83 25.91
CA THR A 653 1.52 5.18 25.43
C THR A 653 2.99 5.47 25.70
N ASP A 654 3.53 4.88 26.77
CA ASP A 654 4.88 5.08 27.27
C ASP A 654 5.45 3.73 27.72
N PHE A 655 6.56 3.29 27.14
CA PHE A 655 7.13 1.98 27.47
C PHE A 655 7.89 2.05 28.81
N LEU A 656 7.13 1.95 29.91
CA LEU A 656 7.67 2.03 31.27
C LEU A 656 7.46 0.73 32.06
N ASN A 657 8.59 0.22 32.57
CA ASN A 657 8.77 -0.63 33.75
C ASN A 657 8.02 -1.96 33.88
N SER A 658 7.09 -2.30 33.00
CA SER A 658 6.59 -3.67 32.97
C SER A 658 7.74 -4.58 32.52
N LYS A 659 8.10 -5.55 33.35
CA LYS A 659 8.94 -6.68 32.94
C LYS A 659 8.29 -7.24 31.67
N VAL A 660 8.74 -6.87 30.49
CA VAL A 660 8.13 -7.31 29.22
C VAL A 660 8.21 -8.83 29.10
N GLY A 661 9.20 -9.46 29.75
CA GLY A 661 9.21 -10.91 29.99
C GLY A 661 7.97 -11.49 30.70
N LYS A 662 7.25 -10.73 31.53
CA LYS A 662 5.95 -11.13 32.12
C LYS A 662 4.77 -10.95 31.13
N LEU A 663 4.84 -9.99 30.21
CA LEU A 663 3.82 -9.78 29.17
C LEU A 663 3.94 -10.78 28.02
N ILE A 664 5.16 -11.17 27.63
CA ILE A 664 5.43 -12.27 26.69
C ILE A 664 4.75 -13.58 27.18
N LYS A 665 4.86 -13.89 28.49
CA LYS A 665 4.17 -15.06 29.10
C LYS A 665 2.63 -14.95 29.14
N LYS A 666 2.07 -13.76 28.94
CA LYS A 666 0.62 -13.50 29.01
C LYS A 666 -0.04 -13.44 27.63
N VAL A 667 0.73 -13.17 26.58
CA VAL A 667 0.31 -13.19 25.17
C VAL A 667 0.57 -14.54 24.50
N LEU A 668 1.59 -15.30 24.96
CA LEU A 668 1.87 -16.67 24.51
C LEU A 668 1.12 -17.76 25.30
N LYS A 669 0.24 -17.38 26.24
CA LYS A 669 -0.74 -18.26 26.88
C LYS A 669 -2.11 -17.91 26.33
#